data_AF-A0AA41YQJ0-F1
#
_entry.id   AF-A0AA41YQJ0-F1
#
_cell.length_a   1.000
_cell.length_b   1.000
_cell.length_c   1.000
_cell.angle_alpha   90.00
_cell.angle_beta   90.00
_cell.angle_gamma   90.00
#
_symmetry.space_group_name_H-M   'P 1'
#
loop_
_entity.id
_entity.type
_entity.pdbx_description
1 polymer ?
#
loop_
_entity_poly.entity_id
_entity_poly.type
_entity_poly.pdbx_seq_one_letter_code
_entity_poly.pdbx_strand_id
1 'polypeptide(L)'
;MARTISSTIIGPVVLRATDNPLTITSTGSVISFGTGIDGIDGPALTTWSIANDGKVTSSGGIGISLASSGTINNGPTRGIAAAISGSTFGISIAGANGTVTNAGKISGQTGVLLQSGGRVTNASGASITSSKFGVQIQHGVGAVVNAGTIVATPPNSGVLTYGVALTGGGTVTNTGTIQGSEDGVILQGGSGTVVNSGGITGTVDDGVALLNGGSVTNNATGKISGQGTLGGGVFITGSTGTVVNSGSITGANHIGVLLSAGGSISNAASASIAGYSSGIFVNAGAATVTNSGSISSSGANGTGVYLEGGGLITNNTGGNISGHKFGVFTEFALGTIVNSASISGGTYDGIVMGLGGSITNNVGGSILGGSSGVYVKYRAAGTVTNTGSIRGNAGAGVDLGDGGGVTNNATGTISGSQFGVFVTGAAAAVANAGSISGDTYHGVVLGAGGSVSNAAGGSISGSREGIYVRSGSSGSITNAGRITGQYAIYFGSGGSVTNVAGGTISGTGMGVDFGHAAGTVANSGTITGIGSTGVRLGSGGSITNAVAASISGNGAGASVYGGAGSLTNNGGLSGQTGVFMTGGPGTVTNSGSIAGTASFGALLSAGGSVSNAVGASISGVSAGVFVNGGAATVANYGRISATSGAALDIEGGGSVANAAGASISGSAFGIFLGGGAGTVTNAGTISGSSYAVKFSGSAADLLVVNPGAVFVGAVGGGSGANTLELAQGPTTGTITGLGSSFLGFGTVKVDTGASWTLSGSNTAGTMTNNGTLAIANGGGLDVSTTVDPASTGVFQLANTATLEVAADAGSGNQMQFLGPSELIVDSAALFGTNVGLSTYTGPLLENFGIGDQIDLRDVVPTGVTLNYAAATGLLQIASGGTGVATLLFQNSTLGSGSFQVADDGSGHALIKLG
;
A
#
# COMPACT_ATOMS: atom_id res chain seq x y z
N MET A 1 -7.40 -87.18 37.28
CA MET A 1 -8.64 -86.61 37.84
C MET A 1 -8.28 -85.20 38.27
N ALA A 2 -9.09 -84.22 37.86
CA ALA A 2 -8.94 -82.83 38.27
C ALA A 2 -8.62 -82.72 39.77
N ARG A 3 -7.63 -81.89 40.13
CA ARG A 3 -7.21 -81.73 41.51
C ARG A 3 -7.96 -80.58 42.16
N THR A 4 -8.45 -80.79 43.38
CA THR A 4 -9.07 -79.73 44.18
C THR A 4 -8.29 -79.51 45.48
N ILE A 5 -7.93 -78.25 45.77
CA ILE A 5 -7.30 -77.82 47.02
C ILE A 5 -8.34 -77.05 47.83
N SER A 6 -8.78 -77.61 48.95
CA SER A 6 -9.80 -77.02 49.84
C SER A 6 -9.31 -76.71 51.26
N SER A 7 -8.05 -77.00 51.55
CA SER A 7 -7.38 -76.70 52.81
C SER A 7 -5.99 -76.11 52.56
N THR A 8 -5.28 -75.74 53.62
CA THR A 8 -3.89 -75.30 53.53
C THR A 8 -2.96 -76.46 53.15
N ILE A 9 -2.12 -76.23 52.14
CA ILE A 9 -0.98 -77.06 51.75
C ILE A 9 0.29 -76.23 51.97
N ILE A 10 1.25 -76.80 52.70
CA ILE A 10 2.61 -76.27 52.77
C ILE A 10 3.39 -76.95 51.64
N GLY A 11 3.85 -76.19 50.65
CA GLY A 11 4.36 -76.71 49.37
C GLY A 11 5.64 -76.02 48.88
N PRO A 12 6.23 -76.50 47.78
CA PRO A 12 5.71 -76.26 46.44
C PRO A 12 4.70 -77.33 46.03
N VAL A 13 3.67 -76.97 45.27
CA VAL A 13 2.74 -77.91 44.65
C VAL A 13 3.18 -78.17 43.21
N VAL A 14 3.91 -79.26 42.98
CA VAL A 14 4.25 -79.71 41.63
C VAL A 14 3.09 -80.49 41.03
N LEU A 15 2.59 -80.05 39.88
CA LEU A 15 1.44 -80.63 39.19
C LEU A 15 1.84 -81.80 38.28
N ARG A 16 0.96 -82.80 38.19
CA ARG A 16 1.02 -83.87 37.17
C ARG A 16 -0.08 -83.63 36.14
N ALA A 17 0.06 -84.15 34.92
CA ALA A 17 -0.94 -83.96 33.86
C ALA A 17 -2.37 -84.35 34.30
N THR A 18 -2.49 -85.33 35.20
CA THR A 18 -3.77 -85.75 35.79
C THR A 18 -4.45 -84.71 36.66
N ASP A 19 -3.69 -83.76 37.22
CA ASP A 19 -4.16 -82.71 38.14
C ASP A 19 -4.84 -81.55 37.38
N ASN A 20 -4.90 -81.61 36.04
CA ASN A 20 -5.48 -80.60 35.16
C ASN A 20 -6.96 -80.94 34.83
N PRO A 21 -7.94 -80.03 35.05
CA PRO A 21 -7.79 -78.70 35.65
C PRO A 21 -7.56 -78.75 37.16
N LEU A 22 -6.81 -77.77 37.67
CA LEU A 22 -6.61 -77.54 39.10
C LEU A 22 -7.62 -76.50 39.59
N THR A 23 -8.29 -76.78 40.71
CA THR A 23 -9.17 -75.84 41.40
C THR A 23 -8.72 -75.60 42.84
N ILE A 24 -8.51 -74.35 43.24
CA ILE A 24 -8.26 -73.96 44.63
C ILE A 24 -9.52 -73.25 45.11
N THR A 25 -10.20 -73.83 46.09
CA THR A 25 -11.47 -73.30 46.60
C THR A 25 -11.25 -72.11 47.53
N SER A 26 -12.33 -71.48 47.98
CA SER A 26 -12.35 -70.33 48.88
C SER A 26 -11.58 -70.49 50.20
N THR A 27 -11.49 -71.73 50.70
CA THR A 27 -10.75 -72.12 51.91
C THR A 27 -9.39 -72.74 51.61
N GLY A 28 -9.10 -73.00 50.32
CA GLY A 28 -7.84 -73.55 49.87
C GLY A 28 -6.71 -72.54 50.00
N SER A 29 -5.55 -72.99 50.48
CA SER A 29 -4.35 -72.16 50.58
C SER A 29 -3.11 -72.96 50.21
N VAL A 30 -2.20 -72.37 49.45
CA VAL A 30 -0.86 -72.93 49.17
C VAL A 30 0.17 -71.94 49.71
N ILE A 31 1.01 -72.39 50.63
CA ILE A 31 2.05 -71.57 51.26
C ILE A 31 3.41 -72.22 51.07
N SER A 32 4.34 -71.48 50.51
CA SER A 32 5.68 -71.95 50.16
C SER A 32 6.76 -71.07 50.78
N PHE A 33 7.77 -71.72 51.34
CA PHE A 33 8.91 -71.10 52.03
C PHE A 33 10.23 -71.56 51.41
N GLY A 34 11.24 -70.70 51.42
CA GLY A 34 12.57 -71.00 50.91
C GLY A 34 12.89 -70.31 49.58
N THR A 35 14.16 -70.01 49.36
CA THR A 35 14.65 -69.33 48.17
C THR A 35 14.45 -70.18 46.92
N GLY A 36 13.83 -69.63 45.87
CA GLY A 36 13.57 -70.32 44.61
C GLY A 36 12.46 -71.36 44.65
N ILE A 37 11.69 -71.44 45.75
CA ILE A 37 10.60 -72.40 45.90
C ILE A 37 9.29 -71.76 45.45
N ASP A 38 8.68 -72.29 44.41
CA ASP A 38 7.44 -71.77 43.84
C ASP A 38 6.21 -72.24 44.64
N GLY A 39 5.08 -71.55 44.51
CA GLY A 39 3.82 -71.95 45.12
C GLY A 39 3.24 -73.17 44.42
N ILE A 40 3.07 -73.05 43.10
CA ILE A 40 2.56 -74.10 42.22
C ILE A 40 3.46 -74.18 40.98
N ASP A 41 3.94 -75.37 40.66
CA ASP A 41 4.75 -75.68 39.49
C ASP A 41 3.97 -76.55 38.51
N GLY A 42 3.75 -76.05 37.29
CA GLY A 42 3.21 -76.79 36.16
C GLY A 42 4.32 -77.16 35.16
N PRO A 43 4.77 -78.42 35.09
CA PRO A 43 5.78 -78.86 34.13
C PRO A 43 5.38 -78.67 32.66
N ALA A 44 6.35 -78.84 31.75
CA ALA A 44 6.15 -78.72 30.30
C ALA A 44 5.18 -79.79 29.74
N LEU A 45 4.81 -79.66 28.45
CA LEU A 45 3.98 -80.59 27.66
C LEU A 45 2.48 -80.68 28.03
N THR A 46 2.03 -79.95 29.05
CA THR A 46 0.60 -79.86 29.41
C THR A 46 0.13 -78.42 29.27
N THR A 47 -0.99 -78.20 28.58
CA THR A 47 -1.71 -76.91 28.63
C THR A 47 -2.53 -76.83 29.91
N TRP A 48 -2.05 -76.06 30.88
CA TRP A 48 -2.64 -76.03 32.22
C TRP A 48 -3.90 -75.17 32.29
N SER A 49 -4.86 -75.57 33.11
CA SER A 49 -6.04 -74.79 33.47
C SER A 49 -6.15 -74.74 34.99
N ILE A 50 -5.98 -73.56 35.57
CA ILE A 50 -5.97 -73.33 37.02
C ILE A 50 -7.04 -72.30 37.38
N ALA A 51 -7.94 -72.65 38.30
CA ALA A 51 -8.90 -71.74 38.92
C ALA A 51 -8.54 -71.54 40.40
N ASN A 52 -8.36 -70.30 40.85
CA ASN A 52 -8.02 -69.97 42.24
C ASN A 52 -9.04 -69.03 42.87
N ASP A 53 -9.86 -69.50 43.80
CA ASP A 53 -10.69 -68.66 44.68
C ASP A 53 -10.12 -68.52 46.11
N GLY A 54 -8.99 -69.17 46.36
CA GLY A 54 -8.27 -69.18 47.64
C GLY A 54 -6.99 -68.33 47.61
N LYS A 55 -5.95 -68.79 48.31
CA LYS A 55 -4.66 -68.09 48.41
C LYS A 55 -3.50 -68.94 47.92
N VAL A 56 -2.62 -68.39 47.09
CA VAL A 56 -1.33 -68.97 46.73
C VAL A 56 -0.25 -67.98 47.13
N THR A 57 0.74 -68.40 47.91
CA THR A 57 1.80 -67.52 48.39
C THR A 57 3.14 -68.24 48.42
N SER A 58 4.12 -67.72 47.69
CA SER A 58 5.53 -68.06 47.84
C SER A 58 6.32 -66.86 48.35
N SER A 59 7.08 -67.06 49.44
CA SER A 59 7.93 -66.02 50.02
C SER A 59 9.32 -65.91 49.37
N GLY A 60 9.73 -66.91 48.57
CA GLY A 60 11.07 -66.97 47.99
C GLY A 60 11.13 -67.38 46.51
N GLY A 61 10.01 -67.72 45.87
CA GLY A 61 9.90 -68.07 44.46
C GLY A 61 8.70 -67.42 43.77
N ILE A 62 8.13 -68.10 42.78
CA ILE A 62 6.99 -67.69 41.97
C ILE A 62 5.68 -68.11 42.65
N GLY A 63 4.60 -67.33 42.54
CA GLY A 63 3.29 -67.75 43.02
C GLY A 63 2.77 -68.97 42.25
N ILE A 64 2.61 -68.83 40.93
CA ILE A 64 2.30 -69.93 40.00
C ILE A 64 3.24 -69.87 38.80
N SER A 65 3.97 -70.96 38.55
CA SER A 65 4.95 -71.11 37.47
C SER A 65 4.50 -72.21 36.51
N LEU A 66 4.30 -71.89 35.24
CA LEU A 66 3.92 -72.84 34.19
C LEU A 66 4.99 -72.88 33.11
N ALA A 67 5.58 -74.05 32.85
CA ALA A 67 6.63 -74.22 31.83
C ALA A 67 6.08 -74.34 30.39
N SER A 68 4.76 -74.44 30.20
CA SER A 68 4.06 -74.48 28.91
C SER A 68 2.88 -73.50 28.90
N SER A 69 2.10 -73.46 27.82
CA SER A 69 0.85 -72.69 27.74
C SER A 69 -0.09 -72.99 28.91
N GLY A 70 -0.93 -72.03 29.26
CA GLY A 70 -1.95 -72.27 30.28
C GLY A 70 -2.91 -71.11 30.46
N THR A 71 -4.05 -71.43 31.08
CA THR A 71 -5.07 -70.50 31.52
C THR A 71 -5.09 -70.47 33.04
N ILE A 72 -4.91 -69.29 33.63
CA ILE A 72 -5.04 -69.07 35.07
C ILE A 72 -6.19 -68.09 35.30
N ASN A 73 -7.16 -68.47 36.12
CA ASN A 73 -8.27 -67.63 36.54
C ASN A 73 -8.22 -67.40 38.06
N ASN A 74 -7.91 -66.18 38.49
CA ASN A 74 -7.80 -65.79 39.88
C ASN A 74 -9.05 -65.04 40.33
N GLY A 75 -9.81 -65.61 41.25
CA GLY A 75 -11.08 -65.12 41.78
C GLY A 75 -12.30 -65.36 40.90
N PRO A 76 -12.43 -66.47 40.13
CA PRO A 76 -13.57 -66.68 39.24
C PRO A 76 -14.93 -66.59 39.93
N THR A 77 -15.03 -66.91 41.23
CA THR A 77 -16.26 -66.79 42.01
C THR A 77 -16.14 -65.79 43.17
N ARG A 78 -14.93 -65.60 43.74
CA ARG A 78 -14.73 -64.77 44.94
C ARG A 78 -14.11 -63.40 44.71
N GLY A 79 -13.75 -63.07 43.47
CA GLY A 79 -13.15 -61.79 43.13
C GLY A 79 -11.97 -61.44 44.03
N ILE A 80 -12.01 -60.24 44.64
CA ILE A 80 -10.92 -59.62 45.41
C ILE A 80 -10.43 -60.39 46.64
N ALA A 81 -11.15 -61.42 47.07
CA ALA A 81 -10.73 -62.29 48.17
C ALA A 81 -9.69 -63.35 47.74
N ALA A 82 -9.63 -63.69 46.44
CA ALA A 82 -8.61 -64.59 45.91
C ALA A 82 -7.28 -63.87 45.76
N ALA A 83 -6.17 -64.54 46.10
CA ALA A 83 -4.84 -63.93 46.05
C ALA A 83 -3.77 -64.90 45.53
N ILE A 84 -2.90 -64.39 44.66
CA ILE A 84 -1.67 -65.07 44.22
C ILE A 84 -0.50 -64.13 44.50
N SER A 85 0.51 -64.58 45.24
CA SER A 85 1.71 -63.79 45.53
C SER A 85 2.97 -64.62 45.38
N GLY A 86 4.00 -64.07 44.74
CA GLY A 86 5.36 -64.61 44.73
C GLY A 86 6.39 -63.54 45.05
N SER A 87 7.61 -63.91 45.43
CA SER A 87 8.70 -62.96 45.66
C SER A 87 9.28 -62.39 44.36
N THR A 88 9.30 -63.22 43.30
CA THR A 88 9.85 -62.84 41.98
C THR A 88 8.73 -62.56 40.99
N PHE A 89 7.86 -63.54 40.77
CA PHE A 89 6.71 -63.42 39.89
C PHE A 89 5.44 -63.81 40.64
N GLY A 90 4.35 -63.04 40.52
CA GLY A 90 3.04 -63.52 40.97
C GLY A 90 2.61 -64.73 40.14
N ILE A 91 2.64 -64.55 38.82
CA ILE A 91 2.42 -65.59 37.82
C ILE A 91 3.53 -65.54 36.76
N SER A 92 4.05 -66.70 36.36
CA SER A 92 4.93 -66.87 35.20
C SER A 92 4.41 -67.98 34.30
N ILE A 93 4.21 -67.71 33.00
CA ILE A 93 3.84 -68.71 31.99
C ILE A 93 4.87 -68.67 30.86
N ALA A 94 5.49 -69.83 30.60
CA ALA A 94 6.57 -70.04 29.64
C ALA A 94 6.16 -70.94 28.46
N GLY A 95 6.99 -70.96 27.41
CA GLY A 95 6.96 -71.96 26.34
C GLY A 95 5.88 -71.82 25.25
N ALA A 96 4.81 -71.06 25.48
CA ALA A 96 3.76 -70.73 24.49
C ALA A 96 2.84 -69.60 25.02
N ASN A 97 1.84 -69.17 24.23
CA ASN A 97 0.87 -68.15 24.63
C ASN A 97 0.15 -68.52 25.95
N GLY A 98 0.15 -67.61 26.92
CA GLY A 98 -0.58 -67.77 28.18
C GLY A 98 -1.85 -66.92 28.25
N THR A 99 -2.81 -67.32 29.08
CA THR A 99 -4.02 -66.53 29.40
C THR A 99 -4.17 -66.37 30.90
N VAL A 100 -4.24 -65.13 31.39
CA VAL A 100 -4.48 -64.82 32.81
C VAL A 100 -5.72 -63.96 32.93
N THR A 101 -6.71 -64.40 33.70
CA THR A 101 -7.87 -63.59 34.10
C THR A 101 -7.80 -63.36 35.60
N ASN A 102 -7.83 -62.11 36.02
CA ASN A 102 -7.75 -61.71 37.41
C ASN A 102 -8.99 -60.91 37.82
N ALA A 103 -9.80 -61.47 38.71
CA ALA A 103 -10.81 -60.77 39.49
C ALA A 103 -10.34 -60.55 40.96
N GLY A 104 -9.21 -61.13 41.34
CA GLY A 104 -8.62 -61.08 42.67
C GLY A 104 -7.40 -60.14 42.80
N LYS A 105 -6.46 -60.54 43.66
CA LYS A 105 -5.18 -59.85 43.87
C LYS A 105 -4.01 -60.68 43.36
N ILE A 106 -3.09 -60.06 42.62
CA ILE A 106 -1.83 -60.68 42.18
C ILE A 106 -0.67 -59.78 42.59
N SER A 107 0.39 -60.34 43.18
CA SER A 107 1.59 -59.59 43.56
C SER A 107 2.92 -60.33 43.37
N GLY A 108 3.98 -59.57 43.10
CA GLY A 108 5.38 -60.01 43.03
C GLY A 108 6.29 -58.91 42.50
N GLN A 109 7.60 -59.14 42.35
CA GLN A 109 8.44 -58.14 41.65
C GLN A 109 7.90 -57.87 40.26
N THR A 110 7.51 -58.92 39.54
CA THR A 110 6.62 -58.83 38.40
C THR A 110 5.27 -59.46 38.76
N GLY A 111 4.15 -58.77 38.52
CA GLY A 111 2.83 -59.30 38.81
C GLY A 111 2.52 -60.53 37.94
N VAL A 112 2.53 -60.33 36.62
CA VAL A 112 2.31 -61.37 35.62
C VAL A 112 3.38 -61.30 34.53
N LEU A 113 4.06 -62.41 34.28
CA LEU A 113 4.97 -62.60 33.14
C LEU A 113 4.43 -63.65 32.17
N LEU A 114 4.27 -63.29 30.90
CA LEU A 114 3.99 -64.22 29.79
C LEU A 114 5.17 -64.17 28.80
N GLN A 115 5.90 -65.27 28.63
CA GLN A 115 7.16 -65.24 27.88
C GLN A 115 7.03 -65.38 26.36
N SER A 116 5.85 -65.71 25.82
CA SER A 116 5.71 -66.00 24.37
C SER A 116 4.49 -65.34 23.73
N GLY A 117 4.01 -64.21 24.27
CA GLY A 117 2.73 -63.60 23.89
C GLY A 117 1.57 -64.10 24.76
N GLY A 118 0.35 -63.68 24.42
CA GLY A 118 -0.87 -64.09 25.12
C GLY A 118 -1.69 -62.93 25.68
N ARG A 119 -2.57 -63.22 26.64
CA ARG A 119 -3.56 -62.27 27.14
C ARG A 119 -3.61 -62.18 28.67
N VAL A 120 -3.65 -60.97 29.19
CA VAL A 120 -3.96 -60.68 30.59
C VAL A 120 -5.23 -59.84 30.68
N THR A 121 -6.21 -60.27 31.47
CA THR A 121 -7.45 -59.52 31.75
C THR A 121 -7.54 -59.27 33.24
N ASN A 122 -7.52 -58.01 33.66
CA ASN A 122 -7.67 -57.58 35.05
C ASN A 122 -9.04 -56.92 35.22
N ALA A 123 -9.97 -57.59 35.90
CA ALA A 123 -11.37 -57.16 36.03
C ALA A 123 -11.54 -55.96 36.98
N SER A 124 -12.72 -55.35 36.95
CA SER A 124 -13.07 -54.25 37.86
C SER A 124 -12.90 -54.67 39.33
N GLY A 125 -12.29 -53.80 40.14
CA GLY A 125 -11.97 -54.07 41.55
C GLY A 125 -10.75 -54.98 41.79
N ALA A 126 -10.24 -55.68 40.77
CA ALA A 126 -9.08 -56.54 40.87
C ALA A 126 -7.76 -55.73 40.88
N SER A 127 -6.71 -56.27 41.50
CA SER A 127 -5.41 -55.58 41.59
C SER A 127 -4.24 -56.46 41.19
N ILE A 128 -3.34 -55.93 40.36
CA ILE A 128 -2.01 -56.46 40.09
C ILE A 128 -1.00 -55.43 40.60
N THR A 129 -0.32 -55.73 41.70
CA THR A 129 0.65 -54.82 42.34
C THR A 129 2.05 -55.41 42.31
N SER A 130 3.04 -54.63 41.90
CA SER A 130 4.39 -55.15 41.70
C SER A 130 5.48 -54.13 42.04
N SER A 131 6.75 -54.56 42.03
CA SER A 131 7.89 -53.68 42.26
C SER A 131 8.84 -53.48 41.06
N LYS A 132 8.52 -54.09 39.91
CA LYS A 132 9.27 -53.99 38.65
C LYS A 132 8.36 -53.92 37.43
N PHE A 133 7.47 -54.90 37.24
CA PHE A 133 6.53 -54.92 36.13
C PHE A 133 5.14 -55.32 36.60
N GLY A 134 4.11 -54.52 36.35
CA GLY A 134 2.73 -54.94 36.65
C GLY A 134 2.38 -56.16 35.80
N VAL A 135 2.44 -55.98 34.49
CA VAL A 135 2.31 -57.03 33.49
C VAL A 135 3.44 -56.93 32.48
N GLN A 136 4.13 -58.03 32.22
CA GLN A 136 5.14 -58.14 31.17
C GLN A 136 4.77 -59.27 30.20
N ILE A 137 4.68 -58.96 28.90
CA ILE A 137 4.48 -59.95 27.84
C ILE A 137 5.65 -59.86 26.86
N GLN A 138 6.35 -60.97 26.66
CA GLN A 138 7.58 -61.03 25.88
C GLN A 138 7.43 -61.86 24.59
N HIS A 139 8.33 -61.59 23.63
CA HIS A 139 8.64 -62.37 22.42
C HIS A 139 7.49 -62.62 21.41
N GLY A 140 6.24 -62.44 21.79
CA GLY A 140 5.05 -62.51 20.92
C GLY A 140 4.10 -61.33 21.16
N VAL A 141 3.08 -61.20 20.31
CA VAL A 141 2.06 -60.15 20.43
C VAL A 141 1.27 -60.34 21.73
N GLY A 142 1.18 -59.28 22.53
CA GLY A 142 0.47 -59.29 23.80
C GLY A 142 -0.88 -58.56 23.76
N ALA A 143 -1.82 -59.01 24.60
CA ALA A 143 -3.08 -58.31 24.83
C ALA A 143 -3.32 -58.10 26.32
N VAL A 144 -3.49 -56.84 26.75
CA VAL A 144 -3.85 -56.51 28.14
C VAL A 144 -5.18 -55.78 28.14
N VAL A 145 -6.14 -56.28 28.92
CA VAL A 145 -7.41 -55.60 29.18
C VAL A 145 -7.51 -55.32 30.67
N ASN A 146 -7.53 -54.05 31.06
CA ASN A 146 -7.55 -53.62 32.45
C ASN A 146 -8.78 -52.79 32.77
N ALA A 147 -9.64 -53.29 33.65
CA ALA A 147 -10.71 -52.52 34.30
C ALA A 147 -10.45 -52.30 35.80
N GLY A 148 -9.44 -52.96 36.36
CA GLY A 148 -9.01 -52.82 37.76
C GLY A 148 -7.76 -51.96 37.90
N THR A 149 -6.91 -52.30 38.86
CA THR A 149 -5.66 -51.58 39.17
C THR A 149 -4.45 -52.41 38.78
N ILE A 150 -3.56 -51.87 37.94
CA ILE A 150 -2.22 -52.41 37.65
C ILE A 150 -1.21 -51.35 38.08
N VAL A 151 -0.41 -51.62 39.11
CA VAL A 151 0.55 -50.66 39.64
C VAL A 151 1.89 -51.35 39.85
N ALA A 152 2.94 -50.78 39.27
CA ALA A 152 4.33 -51.11 39.58
C ALA A 152 4.92 -49.95 40.39
N THR A 153 5.35 -50.23 41.62
CA THR A 153 5.94 -49.24 42.54
C THR A 153 7.34 -49.70 42.93
N PRO A 154 8.40 -48.95 42.57
CA PRO A 154 9.76 -49.36 42.84
C PRO A 154 10.03 -49.50 44.35
N PRO A 155 10.88 -50.44 44.75
CA PRO A 155 11.22 -50.64 46.16
C PRO A 155 12.12 -49.52 46.71
N ASN A 156 12.80 -48.77 45.85
CA ASN A 156 13.66 -47.64 46.19
C ASN A 156 13.73 -46.63 45.02
N SER A 157 14.18 -45.42 45.32
CA SER A 157 14.37 -44.37 44.30
C SER A 157 15.45 -44.79 43.29
N GLY A 158 15.16 -44.68 41.99
CA GLY A 158 16.08 -45.01 40.90
C GLY A 158 15.85 -46.36 40.22
N VAL A 159 14.98 -47.23 40.74
CA VAL A 159 14.55 -48.44 40.01
C VAL A 159 13.44 -48.09 39.04
N LEU A 160 13.69 -48.45 37.79
CA LEU A 160 12.79 -48.32 36.67
C LEU A 160 11.73 -49.44 36.69
N THR A 161 10.45 -49.06 36.63
CA THR A 161 9.33 -49.98 36.69
C THR A 161 8.26 -49.61 35.68
N TYR A 162 7.58 -50.61 35.13
CA TYR A 162 6.57 -50.41 34.10
C TYR A 162 5.22 -50.97 34.55
N GLY A 163 4.14 -50.22 34.31
CA GLY A 163 2.79 -50.72 34.57
C GLY A 163 2.47 -51.92 33.67
N VAL A 164 2.57 -51.71 32.36
CA VAL A 164 2.44 -52.76 31.34
C VAL A 164 3.58 -52.65 30.33
N ALA A 165 4.29 -53.76 30.07
CA ALA A 165 5.35 -53.82 29.06
C ALA A 165 5.09 -54.96 28.06
N LEU A 166 4.93 -54.64 26.77
CA LEU A 166 4.77 -55.62 25.69
C LEU A 166 5.95 -55.55 24.72
N THR A 167 6.86 -56.52 24.78
CA THR A 167 8.09 -56.47 23.97
C THR A 167 7.89 -56.94 22.53
N GLY A 168 6.79 -57.60 22.20
CA GLY A 168 6.43 -57.99 20.81
C GLY A 168 5.40 -57.09 20.14
N GLY A 169 5.04 -55.95 20.75
CA GLY A 169 3.89 -55.13 20.34
C GLY A 169 2.55 -55.71 20.83
N GLY A 170 1.45 -55.22 20.26
CA GLY A 170 0.09 -55.67 20.58
C GLY A 170 -0.82 -54.60 21.15
N THR A 171 -1.78 -55.01 21.99
CA THR A 171 -2.91 -54.16 22.39
C THR A 171 -3.01 -53.98 23.91
N VAL A 172 -3.24 -52.75 24.36
CA VAL A 172 -3.64 -52.43 25.74
C VAL A 172 -4.98 -51.70 25.73
N THR A 173 -5.99 -52.26 26.39
CA THR A 173 -7.28 -51.60 26.62
C THR A 173 -7.44 -51.32 28.10
N ASN A 174 -7.56 -50.06 28.50
CA ASN A 174 -7.64 -49.64 29.88
C ASN A 174 -8.93 -48.86 30.17
N THR A 175 -9.73 -49.32 31.13
CA THR A 175 -10.82 -48.57 31.76
C THR A 175 -10.59 -48.38 33.27
N GLY A 176 -9.50 -48.95 33.81
CA GLY A 176 -9.09 -48.82 35.21
C GLY A 176 -7.84 -47.96 35.38
N THR A 177 -6.98 -48.32 36.33
CA THR A 177 -5.71 -47.61 36.59
C THR A 177 -4.52 -48.47 36.16
N ILE A 178 -3.60 -47.87 35.40
CA ILE A 178 -2.27 -48.41 35.09
C ILE A 178 -1.21 -47.39 35.56
N GLN A 179 -0.24 -47.83 36.33
CA GLN A 179 0.87 -46.99 36.78
C GLN A 179 2.21 -47.74 36.76
N GLY A 180 3.24 -47.10 36.22
CA GLY A 180 4.64 -47.50 36.37
C GLY A 180 5.50 -46.31 36.77
N SER A 181 6.70 -46.58 37.30
CA SER A 181 7.64 -45.51 37.63
C SER A 181 8.27 -44.91 36.38
N GLU A 182 8.83 -45.73 35.49
CA GLU A 182 9.33 -45.30 34.18
C GLU A 182 8.13 -44.99 33.29
N ASP A 183 7.52 -46.01 32.69
CA ASP A 183 6.32 -45.82 31.88
C ASP A 183 5.07 -46.45 32.48
N GLY A 184 3.93 -45.80 32.28
CA GLY A 184 2.63 -46.43 32.52
C GLY A 184 2.45 -47.64 31.61
N VAL A 185 2.64 -47.46 30.30
CA VAL A 185 2.54 -48.50 29.27
C VAL A 185 3.69 -48.34 28.27
N ILE A 186 4.44 -49.41 28.00
CA ILE A 186 5.50 -49.45 26.98
C ILE A 186 5.32 -50.61 25.99
N LEU A 187 5.44 -50.33 24.68
CA LEU A 187 5.42 -51.33 23.60
C LEU A 187 6.66 -51.19 22.71
N GLN A 188 7.47 -52.25 22.58
CA GLN A 188 8.85 -52.13 22.06
C GLN A 188 9.15 -52.85 20.74
N GLY A 189 8.63 -54.05 20.44
CA GLY A 189 9.10 -54.86 19.29
C GLY A 189 8.20 -54.90 18.06
N GLY A 190 7.15 -54.08 18.03
CA GLY A 190 6.22 -53.96 16.91
C GLY A 190 5.22 -52.82 17.12
N SER A 191 4.43 -52.49 16.09
CA SER A 191 3.40 -51.46 16.20
C SER A 191 2.42 -51.76 17.34
N GLY A 192 2.15 -50.76 18.17
CA GLY A 192 1.30 -50.88 19.34
C GLY A 192 -0.07 -50.22 19.19
N THR A 193 -1.08 -50.72 19.90
CA THR A 193 -2.39 -50.07 20.02
C THR A 193 -2.77 -49.92 21.49
N VAL A 194 -2.98 -48.68 21.93
CA VAL A 194 -3.45 -48.38 23.29
C VAL A 194 -4.82 -47.70 23.19
N VAL A 195 -5.82 -48.23 23.88
CA VAL A 195 -7.16 -47.64 24.01
C VAL A 195 -7.43 -47.38 25.48
N ASN A 196 -7.53 -46.12 25.87
CA ASN A 196 -7.66 -45.71 27.26
C ASN A 196 -8.97 -44.97 27.52
N SER A 197 -9.71 -45.38 28.54
CA SER A 197 -10.86 -44.70 29.15
C SER A 197 -10.69 -44.55 30.67
N GLY A 198 -9.57 -45.02 31.24
CA GLY A 198 -9.22 -44.92 32.64
C GLY A 198 -7.97 -44.05 32.86
N GLY A 199 -7.20 -44.32 33.91
CA GLY A 199 -5.94 -43.63 34.20
C GLY A 199 -4.71 -44.42 33.76
N ILE A 200 -3.78 -43.81 33.03
CA ILE A 200 -2.45 -44.32 32.75
C ILE A 200 -1.42 -43.28 33.22
N THR A 201 -0.47 -43.68 34.06
CA THR A 201 0.54 -42.75 34.62
C THR A 201 1.95 -43.36 34.60
N GLY A 202 2.91 -42.64 34.00
CA GLY A 202 4.35 -42.81 34.23
C GLY A 202 4.82 -41.72 35.19
N THR A 203 5.44 -42.09 36.32
CA THR A 203 5.82 -41.08 37.34
C THR A 203 7.18 -40.42 37.09
N VAL A 204 8.04 -41.04 36.28
CA VAL A 204 9.41 -40.62 35.96
C VAL A 204 9.56 -40.39 34.47
N ASP A 205 8.90 -41.20 33.64
CA ASP A 205 8.95 -41.06 32.19
C ASP A 205 7.53 -41.04 31.60
N ASP A 206 7.25 -41.82 30.56
CA ASP A 206 6.08 -41.60 29.72
C ASP A 206 4.78 -42.17 30.31
N GLY A 207 3.66 -41.50 30.06
CA GLY A 207 2.36 -42.13 30.26
C GLY A 207 2.22 -43.37 29.38
N VAL A 208 2.44 -43.20 28.08
CA VAL A 208 2.44 -44.26 27.07
C VAL A 208 3.62 -44.08 26.11
N ALA A 209 4.47 -45.10 25.98
CA ALA A 209 5.58 -45.17 25.04
C ALA A 209 5.37 -46.27 23.97
N LEU A 210 5.35 -45.90 22.69
CA LEU A 210 5.30 -46.81 21.54
C LEU A 210 6.56 -46.64 20.69
N LEU A 211 7.49 -47.59 20.74
CA LEU A 211 8.83 -47.41 20.14
C LEU A 211 8.94 -47.79 18.66
N ASN A 212 7.86 -48.31 18.05
CA ASN A 212 7.83 -48.77 16.66
C ASN A 212 6.55 -48.33 15.92
N GLY A 213 6.10 -47.10 16.19
CA GLY A 213 4.85 -46.53 15.69
C GLY A 213 3.62 -47.14 16.35
N GLY A 214 2.46 -46.86 15.75
CA GLY A 214 1.17 -47.39 16.18
C GLY A 214 0.18 -46.30 16.58
N SER A 215 -0.81 -46.67 17.40
CA SER A 215 -1.96 -45.82 17.69
C SER A 215 -2.28 -45.73 19.18
N VAL A 216 -2.56 -44.51 19.66
CA VAL A 216 -3.12 -44.25 20.99
C VAL A 216 -4.48 -43.59 20.84
N THR A 217 -5.52 -44.21 21.39
CA THR A 217 -6.86 -43.63 21.50
C THR A 217 -7.16 -43.38 22.98
N ASN A 218 -7.28 -42.12 23.38
CA ASN A 218 -7.65 -41.72 24.73
C ASN A 218 -9.09 -41.19 24.72
N ASN A 219 -10.04 -42.02 25.12
CA ASN A 219 -11.47 -41.72 25.15
C ASN A 219 -11.80 -40.61 26.17
N ALA A 220 -13.05 -40.12 26.17
CA ALA A 220 -13.48 -38.94 26.92
C ALA A 220 -13.14 -38.95 28.42
N THR A 221 -13.23 -40.09 29.08
CA THR A 221 -12.89 -40.26 30.51
C THR A 221 -11.42 -40.62 30.75
N GLY A 222 -10.68 -40.88 29.68
CA GLY A 222 -9.30 -41.31 29.72
C GLY A 222 -8.35 -40.19 30.14
N LYS A 223 -7.45 -40.52 31.07
CA LYS A 223 -6.33 -39.69 31.50
C LYS A 223 -5.03 -40.41 31.24
N ILE A 224 -4.13 -39.80 30.47
CA ILE A 224 -2.75 -40.26 30.27
C ILE A 224 -1.82 -39.18 30.82
N SER A 225 -0.87 -39.55 31.68
CA SER A 225 0.05 -38.60 32.32
C SER A 225 1.48 -39.13 32.40
N GLY A 226 2.43 -38.40 31.82
CA GLY A 226 3.87 -38.52 32.13
C GLY A 226 4.25 -37.42 33.11
N GLN A 227 4.83 -37.76 34.26
CA GLN A 227 5.07 -36.81 35.35
C GLN A 227 6.53 -36.41 35.53
N GLY A 228 7.50 -37.19 35.06
CA GLY A 228 8.90 -36.82 35.23
C GLY A 228 9.39 -35.80 34.21
N THR A 229 10.64 -35.38 34.37
CA THR A 229 11.24 -34.25 33.62
C THR A 229 11.57 -34.57 32.17
N LEU A 230 11.64 -35.86 31.82
CA LEU A 230 11.80 -36.35 30.45
C LEU A 230 10.50 -37.00 29.91
N GLY A 231 9.55 -37.30 30.80
CA GLY A 231 8.35 -38.05 30.51
C GLY A 231 7.27 -37.26 29.78
N GLY A 232 6.94 -37.71 28.57
CA GLY A 232 5.80 -37.24 27.80
C GLY A 232 4.48 -37.87 28.23
N GLY A 233 3.36 -37.24 27.88
CA GLY A 233 2.06 -37.90 28.03
C GLY A 233 1.99 -39.14 27.11
N VAL A 234 2.25 -38.93 25.83
CA VAL A 234 2.36 -39.97 24.81
C VAL A 234 3.64 -39.77 24.00
N PHE A 235 4.46 -40.81 23.87
CA PHE A 235 5.72 -40.80 23.16
C PHE A 235 5.72 -41.91 22.09
N ILE A 236 5.76 -41.54 20.81
CA ILE A 236 5.75 -42.50 19.68
C ILE A 236 6.97 -42.29 18.79
N THR A 237 7.74 -43.36 18.59
CA THR A 237 8.98 -43.35 17.79
C THR A 237 9.07 -44.55 16.84
N GLY A 238 10.16 -44.63 16.07
CA GLY A 238 10.44 -45.73 15.12
C GLY A 238 9.65 -45.68 13.80
N SER A 239 8.40 -45.23 13.83
CA SER A 239 7.54 -45.05 12.65
C SER A 239 6.44 -44.00 12.91
N THR A 240 5.60 -43.73 11.93
CA THR A 240 4.48 -42.77 12.04
C THR A 240 3.51 -43.18 13.14
N GLY A 241 3.06 -42.20 13.93
CA GLY A 241 2.08 -42.41 15.01
C GLY A 241 0.69 -41.87 14.71
N THR A 242 -0.33 -42.45 15.34
CA THR A 242 -1.71 -41.92 15.34
C THR A 242 -2.17 -41.69 16.77
N VAL A 243 -2.58 -40.48 17.11
CA VAL A 243 -3.12 -40.15 18.43
C VAL A 243 -4.52 -39.56 18.29
N VAL A 244 -5.52 -40.23 18.86
CA VAL A 244 -6.90 -39.74 18.92
C VAL A 244 -7.23 -39.46 20.37
N ASN A 245 -7.36 -38.19 20.73
CA ASN A 245 -7.68 -37.74 22.07
C ASN A 245 -9.09 -37.17 22.16
N SER A 246 -9.89 -37.72 23.06
CA SER A 246 -11.17 -37.18 23.53
C SER A 246 -11.14 -36.86 25.04
N GLY A 247 -10.12 -37.34 25.77
CA GLY A 247 -9.92 -37.08 27.20
C GLY A 247 -8.74 -36.13 27.48
N SER A 248 -7.95 -36.43 28.51
CA SER A 248 -6.78 -35.64 28.91
C SER A 248 -5.46 -36.38 28.68
N ILE A 249 -4.52 -35.76 27.96
CA ILE A 249 -3.12 -36.17 27.86
C ILE A 249 -2.24 -35.07 28.45
N THR A 250 -1.34 -35.44 29.36
CA THR A 250 -0.49 -34.45 30.05
C THR A 250 0.96 -34.94 30.17
N GLY A 251 1.91 -34.17 29.64
CA GLY A 251 3.34 -34.28 29.96
C GLY A 251 3.71 -33.17 30.94
N ALA A 252 3.62 -33.44 32.24
CA ALA A 252 3.61 -32.39 33.27
C ALA A 252 4.88 -31.53 33.29
N ASN A 253 6.03 -32.14 32.99
CA ASN A 253 7.34 -31.48 32.95
C ASN A 253 8.04 -31.64 31.59
N HIS A 254 7.36 -32.21 30.59
CA HIS A 254 7.92 -32.43 29.24
C HIS A 254 6.88 -32.16 28.14
N ILE A 255 6.66 -33.08 27.20
CA ILE A 255 5.81 -32.87 26.03
C ILE A 255 4.46 -33.59 26.23
N GLY A 256 3.35 -32.98 25.84
CA GLY A 256 2.05 -33.66 25.89
C GLY A 256 2.01 -34.89 24.97
N VAL A 257 2.25 -34.67 23.68
CA VAL A 257 2.39 -35.73 22.66
C VAL A 257 3.64 -35.51 21.80
N LEU A 258 4.51 -36.52 21.71
CA LEU A 258 5.67 -36.53 20.82
C LEU A 258 5.52 -37.60 19.73
N LEU A 259 5.70 -37.22 18.46
CA LEU A 259 5.86 -38.14 17.33
C LEU A 259 7.23 -37.92 16.65
N SER A 260 8.09 -38.93 16.59
CA SER A 260 9.42 -38.74 15.99
C SER A 260 9.43 -38.76 14.45
N ALA A 261 8.47 -39.43 13.80
CA ALA A 261 8.46 -39.66 12.34
C ALA A 261 7.20 -39.14 11.63
N GLY A 262 6.44 -38.24 12.27
CA GLY A 262 5.21 -37.68 11.73
C GLY A 262 3.99 -38.55 12.05
N GLY A 263 2.91 -38.34 11.28
CA GLY A 263 1.64 -39.04 11.46
C GLY A 263 0.46 -38.11 11.74
N SER A 264 -0.48 -38.53 12.58
CA SER A 264 -1.71 -37.77 12.85
C SER A 264 -2.03 -37.62 14.33
N ILE A 265 -2.48 -36.43 14.72
CA ILE A 265 -3.03 -36.15 16.04
C ILE A 265 -4.41 -35.50 15.88
N SER A 266 -5.43 -36.05 16.52
CA SER A 266 -6.77 -35.48 16.61
C SER A 266 -7.11 -35.20 18.08
N ASN A 267 -7.43 -33.96 18.42
CA ASN A 267 -7.89 -33.55 19.75
C ASN A 267 -9.34 -33.09 19.66
N ALA A 268 -10.28 -33.90 20.14
CA ALA A 268 -11.71 -33.67 20.03
C ALA A 268 -12.18 -32.49 20.90
N ALA A 269 -13.43 -32.06 20.70
CA ALA A 269 -14.06 -31.05 21.55
C ALA A 269 -13.98 -31.44 23.03
N SER A 270 -13.70 -30.46 23.90
CA SER A 270 -13.49 -30.64 25.35
C SER A 270 -12.28 -31.49 25.78
N ALA A 271 -11.55 -32.09 24.83
CA ALA A 271 -10.33 -32.83 25.12
C ALA A 271 -9.14 -31.89 25.35
N SER A 272 -8.15 -32.32 26.14
CA SER A 272 -6.95 -31.53 26.43
C SER A 272 -5.67 -32.30 26.17
N ILE A 273 -4.73 -31.66 25.46
CA ILE A 273 -3.33 -32.07 25.38
C ILE A 273 -2.49 -30.95 25.99
N ALA A 274 -1.81 -31.23 27.09
CA ALA A 274 -0.99 -30.26 27.80
C ALA A 274 0.44 -30.75 27.97
N GLY A 275 1.42 -29.89 27.71
CA GLY A 275 2.83 -30.13 28.02
C GLY A 275 3.47 -28.98 28.78
N TYR A 276 4.70 -29.17 29.23
CA TYR A 276 5.58 -28.11 29.71
C TYR A 276 6.32 -27.44 28.56
N SER A 277 7.12 -28.19 27.79
CA SER A 277 7.93 -27.66 26.68
C SER A 277 7.14 -27.57 25.37
N SER A 278 6.22 -28.52 25.12
CA SER A 278 5.28 -28.41 24.01
C SER A 278 4.00 -29.19 24.27
N GLY A 279 2.85 -28.68 23.84
CA GLY A 279 1.62 -29.47 23.84
C GLY A 279 1.76 -30.65 22.89
N ILE A 280 2.16 -30.37 21.65
CA ILE A 280 2.52 -31.36 20.63
C ILE A 280 3.89 -31.02 20.05
N PHE A 281 4.76 -32.01 19.92
CA PHE A 281 6.03 -31.90 19.20
C PHE A 281 6.16 -33.03 18.17
N VAL A 282 6.52 -32.67 16.94
CA VAL A 282 6.83 -33.62 15.88
C VAL A 282 8.22 -33.32 15.32
N ASN A 283 9.14 -34.27 15.50
CA ASN A 283 10.57 -34.11 15.23
C ASN A 283 10.92 -34.23 13.73
N ALA A 284 10.37 -35.21 13.03
CA ALA A 284 10.61 -35.38 11.60
C ALA A 284 9.36 -35.89 10.89
N GLY A 285 9.32 -35.71 9.56
CA GLY A 285 8.16 -36.07 8.74
C GLY A 285 6.99 -35.10 8.90
N ALA A 286 6.17 -34.99 7.85
CA ALA A 286 4.98 -34.17 7.90
C ALA A 286 3.94 -34.78 8.86
N ALA A 287 3.27 -33.94 9.65
CA ALA A 287 2.17 -34.35 10.51
C ALA A 287 0.87 -33.64 10.18
N THR A 288 -0.25 -34.29 10.48
CA THR A 288 -1.59 -33.70 10.46
C THR A 288 -2.10 -33.54 11.89
N VAL A 289 -2.32 -32.31 12.33
CA VAL A 289 -2.89 -31.99 13.65
C VAL A 289 -4.28 -31.40 13.45
N THR A 290 -5.31 -32.03 13.99
CA THR A 290 -6.67 -31.48 14.03
C THR A 290 -7.06 -31.21 15.48
N ASN A 291 -7.39 -29.97 15.80
CA ASN A 291 -7.77 -29.55 17.14
C ASN A 291 -9.18 -28.97 17.16
N SER A 292 -10.03 -29.50 18.03
CA SER A 292 -11.33 -28.93 18.42
C SER A 292 -11.45 -28.76 19.94
N GLY A 293 -10.44 -29.21 20.70
CA GLY A 293 -10.30 -29.03 22.14
C GLY A 293 -9.18 -28.04 22.50
N SER A 294 -8.47 -28.27 23.60
CA SER A 294 -7.33 -27.45 24.03
C SER A 294 -5.99 -28.15 23.82
N ILE A 295 -5.05 -27.48 23.18
CA ILE A 295 -3.64 -27.87 23.15
C ILE A 295 -2.84 -26.74 23.81
N SER A 296 -2.06 -27.03 24.84
CA SER A 296 -1.33 -26.00 25.58
C SER A 296 0.07 -26.40 26.04
N SER A 297 0.93 -25.41 26.23
CA SER A 297 2.22 -25.56 26.92
C SER A 297 2.37 -24.58 28.10
N SER A 298 2.91 -25.02 29.23
CA SER A 298 3.06 -24.20 30.45
C SER A 298 4.45 -23.63 30.71
N GLY A 299 5.51 -24.21 30.13
CA GLY A 299 6.89 -23.74 30.32
C GLY A 299 7.15 -22.42 29.62
N ALA A 300 8.07 -21.59 30.15
CA ALA A 300 8.31 -20.22 29.67
C ALA A 300 8.73 -20.14 28.18
N ASN A 301 9.39 -21.17 27.67
CA ASN A 301 9.77 -21.33 26.26
C ASN A 301 8.82 -22.26 25.49
N GLY A 302 7.68 -22.60 26.08
CA GLY A 302 6.78 -23.63 25.59
C GLY A 302 6.04 -23.22 24.32
N THR A 303 5.82 -24.18 23.44
CA THR A 303 5.04 -24.02 22.20
C THR A 303 3.77 -24.87 22.24
N GLY A 304 2.63 -24.33 21.79
CA GLY A 304 1.39 -25.12 21.71
C GLY A 304 1.56 -26.34 20.79
N VAL A 305 1.87 -26.08 19.52
CA VAL A 305 2.18 -27.11 18.50
C VAL A 305 3.47 -26.78 17.77
N TYR A 306 4.44 -27.68 17.79
CA TYR A 306 5.73 -27.54 17.12
C TYR A 306 5.97 -28.68 16.12
N LEU A 307 6.02 -28.36 14.83
CA LEU A 307 6.26 -29.31 13.73
C LEU A 307 7.56 -28.99 12.99
N GLU A 308 8.61 -29.78 13.20
CA GLU A 308 9.89 -29.61 12.50
C GLU A 308 9.78 -30.02 11.03
N GLY A 309 9.10 -31.14 10.74
CA GLY A 309 8.87 -31.67 9.39
C GLY A 309 7.69 -31.02 8.62
N GLY A 310 7.12 -29.94 9.14
CA GLY A 310 5.97 -29.26 8.51
C GLY A 310 4.68 -30.08 8.56
N GLY A 311 3.80 -29.86 7.58
CA GLY A 311 2.50 -30.55 7.46
C GLY A 311 1.30 -29.63 7.66
N LEU A 312 0.18 -30.19 8.13
CA LEU A 312 -1.11 -29.50 8.24
C LEU A 312 -1.54 -29.37 9.70
N ILE A 313 -1.87 -28.15 10.12
CA ILE A 313 -2.52 -27.87 11.40
C ILE A 313 -3.89 -27.26 11.12
N THR A 314 -4.94 -27.91 11.59
CA THR A 314 -6.32 -27.40 11.53
C THR A 314 -6.83 -27.16 12.95
N ASN A 315 -7.06 -25.91 13.31
CA ASN A 315 -7.71 -25.53 14.56
C ASN A 315 -9.17 -25.18 14.28
N ASN A 316 -10.05 -26.15 14.46
CA ASN A 316 -11.49 -26.05 14.20
C ASN A 316 -12.15 -25.08 15.19
N THR A 317 -13.36 -24.62 14.85
CA THR A 317 -14.22 -23.84 15.75
C THR A 317 -14.33 -24.51 17.13
N GLY A 318 -14.16 -23.73 18.19
CA GLY A 318 -14.11 -24.22 19.59
C GLY A 318 -12.73 -24.69 20.05
N GLY A 319 -11.78 -24.87 19.13
CA GLY A 319 -10.40 -25.21 19.44
C GLY A 319 -9.60 -24.07 20.05
N ASN A 320 -8.64 -24.41 20.91
CA ASN A 320 -7.64 -23.50 21.43
C ASN A 320 -6.24 -24.13 21.31
N ILE A 321 -5.30 -23.41 20.72
CA ILE A 321 -3.87 -23.74 20.74
C ILE A 321 -3.15 -22.59 21.44
N SER A 322 -2.50 -22.85 22.57
CA SER A 322 -1.75 -21.81 23.28
C SER A 322 -0.36 -22.27 23.68
N GLY A 323 0.64 -21.44 23.44
CA GLY A 323 1.96 -21.63 24.03
C GLY A 323 2.45 -20.39 24.74
N HIS A 324 3.28 -20.58 25.75
CA HIS A 324 3.81 -19.46 26.52
C HIS A 324 4.75 -18.60 25.67
N LYS A 325 5.51 -19.22 24.75
CA LYS A 325 6.36 -18.54 23.78
C LYS A 325 5.66 -18.38 22.44
N PHE A 326 5.32 -19.50 21.79
CA PHE A 326 4.68 -19.53 20.48
C PHE A 326 3.38 -20.34 20.52
N GLY A 327 2.34 -19.91 19.83
CA GLY A 327 1.15 -20.75 19.66
C GLY A 327 1.45 -21.95 18.77
N VAL A 328 1.91 -21.67 17.56
CA VAL A 328 2.33 -22.66 16.57
C VAL A 328 3.72 -22.31 16.02
N PHE A 329 4.58 -23.31 15.85
CA PHE A 329 5.87 -23.16 15.18
C PHE A 329 6.10 -24.29 14.18
N THR A 330 6.34 -23.95 12.91
CA THR A 330 6.87 -24.88 11.90
C THR A 330 8.27 -24.43 11.49
N GLU A 331 9.28 -25.32 11.45
CA GLU A 331 10.67 -24.88 11.35
C GLU A 331 11.42 -25.23 10.07
N PHE A 332 11.54 -26.52 9.73
CA PHE A 332 12.46 -26.99 8.69
C PHE A 332 11.77 -27.43 7.38
N ALA A 333 10.45 -27.31 7.30
CA ALA A 333 9.67 -27.60 6.10
C ALA A 333 8.43 -26.70 6.02
N LEU A 334 7.76 -26.71 4.86
CA LEU A 334 6.54 -25.93 4.62
C LEU A 334 5.39 -26.39 5.53
N GLY A 335 4.77 -25.44 6.22
CA GLY A 335 3.56 -25.65 7.01
C GLY A 335 2.32 -25.11 6.31
N THR A 336 1.19 -25.78 6.52
CA THR A 336 -0.15 -25.28 6.22
C THR A 336 -0.94 -25.16 7.51
N ILE A 337 -1.42 -23.96 7.84
CA ILE A 337 -2.23 -23.72 9.04
C ILE A 337 -3.60 -23.19 8.62
N VAL A 338 -4.66 -23.84 9.09
CA VAL A 338 -6.04 -23.40 8.95
C VAL A 338 -6.61 -23.17 10.34
N ASN A 339 -6.92 -21.92 10.66
CA ASN A 339 -7.44 -21.52 11.96
C ASN A 339 -8.87 -20.99 11.83
N SER A 340 -9.81 -21.61 12.55
CA SER A 340 -11.20 -21.14 12.71
C SER A 340 -11.57 -20.90 14.19
N ALA A 341 -10.57 -20.85 15.07
CA ALA A 341 -10.72 -20.60 16.50
C ALA A 341 -9.51 -19.87 17.09
N SER A 342 -9.07 -20.17 18.32
CA SER A 342 -8.00 -19.41 19.00
C SER A 342 -6.61 -20.06 18.84
N ILE A 343 -5.64 -19.30 18.35
CA ILE A 343 -4.20 -19.60 18.44
C ILE A 343 -3.50 -18.45 19.17
N SER A 344 -2.75 -18.73 20.22
CA SER A 344 -2.04 -17.70 20.99
C SER A 344 -0.60 -18.05 21.38
N GLY A 345 0.32 -17.10 21.17
CA GLY A 345 1.67 -17.10 21.71
C GLY A 345 1.79 -16.02 22.79
N GLY A 346 2.21 -16.39 23.99
CA GLY A 346 2.21 -15.50 25.16
C GLY A 346 3.24 -14.37 25.07
N THR A 347 4.53 -14.71 24.95
CA THR A 347 5.64 -13.75 24.97
C THR A 347 6.18 -13.39 23.59
N TYR A 348 6.02 -14.27 22.60
CA TYR A 348 6.43 -14.06 21.22
C TYR A 348 5.23 -14.23 20.27
N ASP A 349 5.38 -14.95 19.17
CA ASP A 349 4.44 -14.88 18.06
C ASP A 349 3.31 -15.89 18.18
N GLY A 350 2.13 -15.54 17.65
CA GLY A 350 1.00 -16.47 17.57
C GLY A 350 1.36 -17.67 16.70
N ILE A 351 1.88 -17.40 15.50
CA ILE A 351 2.36 -18.42 14.55
C ILE A 351 3.73 -18.02 14.01
N VAL A 352 4.66 -18.97 13.95
CA VAL A 352 5.97 -18.84 13.30
C VAL A 352 6.14 -19.84 12.16
N MET A 353 6.51 -19.34 10.97
CA MET A 353 6.80 -20.16 9.78
C MET A 353 8.30 -20.08 9.43
N GLY A 354 9.02 -21.19 9.53
CA GLY A 354 10.48 -21.24 9.38
C GLY A 354 10.97 -21.23 7.93
N LEU A 355 10.26 -21.89 7.00
CA LEU A 355 10.58 -21.96 5.56
C LEU A 355 9.40 -21.51 4.69
N GLY A 356 8.55 -20.57 5.15
CA GLY A 356 7.35 -20.16 4.41
C GLY A 356 6.18 -21.14 4.57
N GLY A 357 5.29 -21.21 3.58
CA GLY A 357 4.05 -21.99 3.62
C GLY A 357 2.79 -21.11 3.62
N SER A 358 1.66 -21.65 4.06
CA SER A 358 0.37 -20.94 3.99
C SER A 358 -0.38 -20.93 5.32
N ILE A 359 -0.91 -19.77 5.67
CA ILE A 359 -1.77 -19.56 6.84
C ILE A 359 -3.12 -19.04 6.34
N THR A 360 -4.20 -19.70 6.76
CA THR A 360 -5.58 -19.25 6.54
C THR A 360 -6.25 -19.05 7.89
N ASN A 361 -6.57 -17.81 8.24
CA ASN A 361 -7.35 -17.46 9.41
C ASN A 361 -8.80 -17.18 8.98
N ASN A 362 -9.66 -18.18 9.17
CA ASN A 362 -11.07 -18.16 8.80
C ASN A 362 -11.89 -17.21 9.68
N VAL A 363 -13.13 -16.96 9.29
CA VAL A 363 -14.11 -16.22 10.09
C VAL A 363 -14.23 -16.85 11.48
N GLY A 364 -14.21 -16.02 12.53
CA GLY A 364 -14.18 -16.48 13.93
C GLY A 364 -12.81 -16.93 14.43
N GLY A 365 -11.82 -17.09 13.55
CA GLY A 365 -10.44 -17.35 13.90
C GLY A 365 -9.77 -16.12 14.52
N SER A 366 -9.02 -16.34 15.60
CA SER A 366 -8.17 -15.36 16.27
C SER A 366 -6.75 -15.90 16.37
N ILE A 367 -5.79 -15.12 15.88
CA ILE A 367 -4.36 -15.36 16.07
C ILE A 367 -3.79 -14.19 16.88
N LEU A 368 -3.25 -14.49 18.06
CA LEU A 368 -2.70 -13.49 18.97
C LEU A 368 -1.24 -13.80 19.31
N GLY A 369 -0.35 -12.85 19.10
CA GLY A 369 1.03 -12.92 19.59
C GLY A 369 1.34 -11.83 20.59
N GLY A 370 2.11 -12.18 21.63
CA GLY A 370 2.80 -11.23 22.50
C GLY A 370 3.71 -10.27 21.73
N SER A 371 4.44 -10.77 20.74
CA SER A 371 5.20 -9.96 19.78
C SER A 371 4.42 -9.74 18.49
N SER A 372 4.52 -10.64 17.51
CA SER A 372 3.77 -10.55 16.25
C SER A 372 2.63 -11.56 16.19
N GLY A 373 1.52 -11.23 15.54
CA GLY A 373 0.44 -12.21 15.34
C GLY A 373 0.93 -13.40 14.52
N VAL A 374 1.52 -13.10 13.37
CA VAL A 374 2.17 -14.06 12.47
C VAL A 374 3.57 -13.56 12.11
N TYR A 375 4.56 -14.45 12.15
CA TYR A 375 5.91 -14.20 11.67
C TYR A 375 6.37 -15.28 10.69
N VAL A 376 6.66 -14.88 9.44
CA VAL A 376 7.27 -15.74 8.42
C VAL A 376 8.76 -15.38 8.31
N LYS A 377 9.66 -16.31 8.61
CA LYS A 377 11.11 -16.06 8.67
C LYS A 377 11.75 -15.83 7.29
N TYR A 378 12.97 -15.27 7.30
CA TYR A 378 13.81 -14.85 6.16
C TYR A 378 14.32 -15.97 5.20
N ARG A 379 13.70 -17.14 5.13
CA ARG A 379 14.23 -18.27 4.36
C ARG A 379 13.40 -18.67 3.14
N ALA A 380 12.13 -18.28 3.11
CA ALA A 380 11.25 -18.51 1.98
C ALA A 380 9.94 -17.70 2.13
N ALA A 381 9.35 -17.37 0.99
CA ALA A 381 8.08 -16.65 0.91
C ALA A 381 6.92 -17.45 1.55
N GLY A 382 6.06 -16.75 2.29
CA GLY A 382 4.83 -17.29 2.87
C GLY A 382 3.59 -16.51 2.46
N THR A 383 2.42 -17.16 2.53
CA THR A 383 1.13 -16.54 2.24
C THR A 383 0.24 -16.51 3.48
N VAL A 384 -0.34 -15.36 3.79
CA VAL A 384 -1.31 -15.19 4.89
C VAL A 384 -2.65 -14.73 4.32
N THR A 385 -3.69 -15.53 4.49
CA THR A 385 -5.07 -15.16 4.15
C THR A 385 -5.87 -14.98 5.44
N ASN A 386 -6.47 -13.81 5.64
CA ASN A 386 -7.20 -13.46 6.84
C ASN A 386 -8.64 -13.04 6.55
N THR A 387 -9.60 -13.69 7.20
CA THR A 387 -11.02 -13.30 7.30
C THR A 387 -11.47 -13.14 8.76
N GLY A 388 -10.66 -13.59 9.71
CA GLY A 388 -10.82 -13.40 11.15
C GLY A 388 -9.92 -12.27 11.70
N SER A 389 -9.41 -12.43 12.92
CA SER A 389 -8.53 -11.46 13.58
C SER A 389 -7.09 -11.97 13.71
N ILE A 390 -6.12 -11.14 13.36
CA ILE A 390 -4.70 -11.32 13.63
C ILE A 390 -4.19 -10.11 14.41
N ARG A 391 -3.55 -10.35 15.57
CA ARG A 391 -3.04 -9.28 16.43
C ARG A 391 -1.62 -9.57 16.96
N GLY A 392 -0.73 -8.60 16.80
CA GLY A 392 0.56 -8.54 17.52
C GLY A 392 0.54 -7.48 18.62
N ASN A 393 0.79 -7.87 19.87
CA ASN A 393 0.68 -6.96 21.02
C ASN A 393 1.89 -6.03 21.22
N ALA A 394 3.07 -6.40 20.70
CA ALA A 394 4.27 -5.56 20.79
C ALA A 394 4.94 -5.30 19.43
N GLY A 395 4.66 -6.12 18.42
CA GLY A 395 5.25 -6.05 17.08
C GLY A 395 4.19 -5.86 15.99
N ALA A 396 4.31 -6.65 14.93
CA ALA A 396 3.43 -6.57 13.76
C ALA A 396 2.19 -7.47 13.89
N GLY A 397 1.09 -7.12 13.24
CA GLY A 397 0.01 -8.09 13.00
C GLY A 397 0.56 -9.27 12.19
N VAL A 398 1.19 -8.96 11.05
CA VAL A 398 1.91 -9.92 10.20
C VAL A 398 3.30 -9.38 9.84
N ASP A 399 4.35 -10.15 10.10
CA ASP A 399 5.73 -9.88 9.67
C ASP A 399 6.17 -10.91 8.61
N LEU A 400 6.56 -10.43 7.43
CA LEU A 400 7.07 -11.22 6.31
C LEU A 400 8.57 -10.94 6.10
N GLY A 401 9.38 -11.93 6.50
CA GLY A 401 10.83 -11.92 6.41
C GLY A 401 11.38 -12.05 4.98
N ASP A 402 10.75 -12.81 4.09
CA ASP A 402 11.32 -13.15 2.76
C ASP A 402 10.29 -13.04 1.61
N GLY A 403 9.49 -11.97 1.63
CA GLY A 403 8.47 -11.72 0.60
C GLY A 403 7.20 -12.56 0.78
N GLY A 404 6.51 -12.83 -0.32
CA GLY A 404 5.24 -13.57 -0.33
C GLY A 404 4.01 -12.66 -0.44
N GLY A 405 2.95 -12.97 0.32
CA GLY A 405 1.72 -12.19 0.21
C GLY A 405 0.80 -12.24 1.43
N VAL A 406 0.10 -11.13 1.65
CA VAL A 406 -0.97 -10.99 2.64
C VAL A 406 -2.27 -10.66 1.91
N THR A 407 -3.32 -11.43 2.17
CA THR A 407 -4.68 -11.14 1.73
C THR A 407 -5.57 -10.97 2.95
N ASN A 408 -6.00 -9.74 3.24
CA ASN A 408 -6.94 -9.44 4.30
C ASN A 408 -8.33 -9.18 3.70
N ASN A 409 -9.23 -10.16 3.80
CA ASN A 409 -10.57 -10.12 3.23
C ASN A 409 -11.51 -9.16 4.01
N ALA A 410 -12.70 -8.87 3.48
CA ALA A 410 -13.59 -7.78 3.94
C ALA A 410 -13.90 -7.74 5.45
N THR A 411 -13.99 -8.91 6.12
CA THR A 411 -14.24 -9.01 7.56
C THR A 411 -12.97 -9.18 8.39
N GLY A 412 -11.82 -9.32 7.72
CA GLY A 412 -10.54 -9.57 8.34
C GLY A 412 -9.99 -8.32 9.01
N THR A 413 -9.47 -8.49 10.22
CA THR A 413 -8.70 -7.47 10.94
C THR A 413 -7.26 -7.94 11.14
N ILE A 414 -6.30 -7.16 10.68
CA ILE A 414 -4.88 -7.32 11.01
C ILE A 414 -4.45 -6.09 11.77
N SER A 415 -4.01 -6.26 13.01
CA SER A 415 -3.56 -5.16 13.86
C SER A 415 -2.22 -5.48 14.50
N GLY A 416 -1.32 -4.50 14.58
CA GLY A 416 -0.12 -4.63 15.40
C GLY A 416 0.15 -3.36 16.17
N SER A 417 0.75 -3.52 17.34
CA SER A 417 1.16 -2.39 18.17
C SER A 417 2.10 -1.45 17.40
N GLN A 418 3.03 -1.99 16.62
CA GLN A 418 3.92 -1.20 15.77
C GLN A 418 3.41 -1.11 14.33
N PHE A 419 3.17 -2.25 13.71
CA PHE A 419 2.84 -2.35 12.30
C PHE A 419 1.63 -3.24 12.08
N GLY A 420 0.72 -2.89 11.17
CA GLY A 420 -0.30 -3.85 10.73
C GLY A 420 0.36 -4.99 9.96
N VAL A 421 1.05 -4.66 8.87
CA VAL A 421 1.85 -5.58 8.07
C VAL A 421 3.26 -5.02 7.86
N PHE A 422 4.29 -5.82 8.15
CA PHE A 422 5.70 -5.48 7.97
C PHE A 422 6.36 -6.41 6.95
N VAL A 423 6.90 -5.85 5.86
CA VAL A 423 7.63 -6.59 4.82
C VAL A 423 9.10 -6.19 4.87
N THR A 424 10.02 -7.11 5.13
CA THR A 424 11.43 -6.76 5.43
C THR A 424 12.47 -7.22 4.42
N GLY A 425 12.60 -8.52 4.13
CA GLY A 425 13.74 -9.05 3.37
C GLY A 425 13.55 -9.14 1.85
N ALA A 426 12.32 -9.30 1.35
CA ALA A 426 12.02 -9.30 -0.08
C ALA A 426 10.64 -8.69 -0.36
N ALA A 427 10.40 -8.27 -1.61
CA ALA A 427 9.15 -7.64 -2.02
C ALA A 427 7.94 -8.59 -1.81
N ALA A 428 6.82 -8.05 -1.33
CA ALA A 428 5.58 -8.80 -1.11
C ALA A 428 4.35 -8.05 -1.65
N ALA A 429 3.27 -8.81 -1.88
CA ALA A 429 1.98 -8.26 -2.26
C ALA A 429 1.03 -8.22 -1.05
N VAL A 430 0.46 -7.05 -0.75
CA VAL A 430 -0.55 -6.88 0.30
C VAL A 430 -1.88 -6.49 -0.35
N ALA A 431 -2.85 -7.39 -0.34
CA ALA A 431 -4.22 -7.15 -0.76
C ALA A 431 -5.11 -6.96 0.48
N ASN A 432 -5.85 -5.86 0.54
CA ASN A 432 -6.70 -5.52 1.66
C ASN A 432 -8.11 -5.14 1.20
N ALA A 433 -9.11 -5.89 1.64
CA ALA A 433 -10.52 -5.54 1.61
C ALA A 433 -11.10 -5.32 3.03
N GLY A 434 -10.38 -5.76 4.08
CA GLY A 434 -10.75 -5.57 5.49
C GLY A 434 -10.02 -4.39 6.15
N SER A 435 -9.68 -4.52 7.43
CA SER A 435 -8.94 -3.51 8.19
C SER A 435 -7.49 -3.94 8.47
N ILE A 436 -6.52 -3.08 8.15
CA ILE A 436 -5.12 -3.21 8.56
C ILE A 436 -4.72 -1.98 9.38
N SER A 437 -4.24 -2.18 10.61
CA SER A 437 -3.84 -1.08 11.50
C SER A 437 -2.49 -1.28 12.19
N GLY A 438 -1.67 -0.22 12.24
CA GLY A 438 -0.52 -0.10 13.13
C GLY A 438 -0.77 0.98 14.18
N ASP A 439 -0.75 0.60 15.46
CA ASP A 439 -1.21 1.49 16.54
C ASP A 439 -0.22 2.63 16.84
N THR A 440 1.09 2.36 16.79
CA THR A 440 2.15 3.32 17.14
C THR A 440 3.02 3.78 15.98
N TYR A 441 3.05 3.05 14.85
CA TYR A 441 3.77 3.46 13.64
C TYR A 441 2.91 3.36 12.38
N HIS A 442 3.06 2.28 11.61
CA HIS A 442 2.60 2.24 10.22
C HIS A 442 1.52 1.18 10.00
N GLY A 443 0.52 1.45 9.16
CA GLY A 443 -0.44 0.43 8.75
C GLY A 443 0.26 -0.70 7.98
N VAL A 444 0.92 -0.35 6.88
CA VAL A 444 1.71 -1.27 6.05
C VAL A 444 3.10 -0.69 5.80
N VAL A 445 4.12 -1.54 5.88
CA VAL A 445 5.50 -1.17 5.53
C VAL A 445 6.01 -2.07 4.41
N LEU A 446 6.49 -1.46 3.34
CA LEU A 446 7.22 -2.12 2.24
C LEU A 446 8.72 -1.85 2.37
N GLY A 447 9.41 -2.63 3.20
CA GLY A 447 10.84 -2.48 3.50
C GLY A 447 11.77 -2.84 2.34
N ALA A 448 11.39 -3.85 1.55
CA ALA A 448 12.09 -4.32 0.35
C ALA A 448 11.29 -4.06 -0.95
N GLY A 449 10.29 -3.17 -0.89
CA GLY A 449 9.38 -2.87 -2.00
C GLY A 449 8.18 -3.81 -2.08
N GLY A 450 7.53 -3.84 -3.24
CA GLY A 450 6.33 -4.66 -3.49
C GLY A 450 5.10 -3.83 -3.84
N SER A 451 3.91 -4.37 -3.57
CA SER A 451 2.65 -3.71 -3.93
C SER A 451 1.60 -3.77 -2.83
N VAL A 452 0.81 -2.71 -2.71
CA VAL A 452 -0.41 -2.69 -1.88
C VAL A 452 -1.62 -2.45 -2.78
N SER A 453 -2.65 -3.29 -2.64
CA SER A 453 -3.98 -3.08 -3.23
C SER A 453 -5.01 -2.98 -2.12
N ASN A 454 -5.55 -1.78 -1.91
CA ASN A 454 -6.61 -1.55 -0.94
C ASN A 454 -7.95 -1.45 -1.67
N ALA A 455 -8.74 -2.52 -1.65
CA ALA A 455 -10.03 -2.63 -2.31
C ALA A 455 -11.10 -1.71 -1.69
N ALA A 456 -12.21 -1.53 -2.39
CA ALA A 456 -13.36 -0.79 -1.87
C ALA A 456 -13.85 -1.42 -0.56
N GLY A 457 -14.14 -0.59 0.45
CA GLY A 457 -14.46 -1.04 1.81
C GLY A 457 -13.24 -1.35 2.69
N GLY A 458 -12.06 -1.54 2.09
CA GLY A 458 -10.80 -1.75 2.82
C GLY A 458 -10.30 -0.49 3.51
N SER A 459 -9.73 -0.64 4.70
CA SER A 459 -9.10 0.42 5.48
C SER A 459 -7.66 0.06 5.84
N ILE A 460 -6.73 0.99 5.59
CA ILE A 460 -5.35 0.90 6.05
C ILE A 460 -5.03 2.15 6.88
N SER A 461 -4.58 1.97 8.13
CA SER A 461 -4.26 3.09 9.02
C SER A 461 -3.00 2.87 9.83
N GLY A 462 -2.16 3.90 9.94
CA GLY A 462 -1.09 3.98 10.94
C GLY A 462 -1.14 5.31 11.67
N SER A 463 -0.60 5.38 12.89
CA SER A 463 -0.51 6.65 13.62
C SER A 463 0.48 7.63 12.96
N ARG A 464 1.52 7.10 12.31
CA ARG A 464 2.54 7.87 11.58
C ARG A 464 2.32 7.77 10.08
N GLU A 465 2.26 6.57 9.52
CA GLU A 465 1.98 6.40 8.08
C GLU A 465 0.95 5.32 7.81
N GLY A 466 -0.02 5.59 6.94
CA GLY A 466 -0.91 4.52 6.47
C GLY A 466 -0.10 3.44 5.75
N ILE A 467 0.69 3.88 4.77
CA ILE A 467 1.66 3.04 4.06
C ILE A 467 3.02 3.74 4.02
N TYR A 468 4.07 3.02 4.43
CA TYR A 468 5.46 3.48 4.38
C TYR A 468 6.28 2.59 3.44
N VAL A 469 6.89 3.17 2.41
CA VAL A 469 7.85 2.49 1.53
C VAL A 469 9.26 2.96 1.89
N ARG A 470 10.12 2.03 2.29
CA ARG A 470 11.46 2.37 2.80
C ARG A 470 12.38 2.88 1.68
N SER A 471 13.30 3.77 2.02
CA SER A 471 14.34 4.26 1.10
C SER A 471 15.13 3.11 0.48
N GLY A 472 15.40 3.23 -0.83
CA GLY A 472 16.11 2.21 -1.62
C GLY A 472 15.19 1.17 -2.27
N SER A 473 13.88 1.23 -2.00
CA SER A 473 12.88 0.31 -2.56
C SER A 473 11.81 1.05 -3.38
N SER A 474 11.24 0.40 -4.39
CA SER A 474 10.07 0.90 -5.11
C SER A 474 8.79 0.21 -4.67
N GLY A 475 7.72 0.98 -4.46
CA GLY A 475 6.39 0.48 -4.16
C GLY A 475 5.37 0.85 -5.24
N SER A 476 4.37 -0.01 -5.44
CA SER A 476 3.17 0.29 -6.23
C SER A 476 1.92 0.20 -5.35
N ILE A 477 1.16 1.28 -5.25
CA ILE A 477 0.01 1.36 -4.36
C ILE A 477 -1.23 1.66 -5.20
N THR A 478 -2.23 0.79 -5.12
CA THR A 478 -3.57 1.02 -5.68
C THR A 478 -4.59 1.13 -4.56
N ASN A 479 -5.38 2.20 -4.55
CA ASN A 479 -6.36 2.46 -3.51
C ASN A 479 -7.76 2.72 -4.09
N ALA A 480 -8.71 1.85 -3.74
CA ALA A 480 -10.15 2.02 -3.90
C ALA A 480 -10.88 2.18 -2.55
N GLY A 481 -10.19 1.90 -1.43
CA GLY A 481 -10.69 2.04 -0.07
C GLY A 481 -10.23 3.32 0.63
N ARG A 482 -10.02 3.24 1.94
CA ARG A 482 -9.53 4.34 2.79
C ARG A 482 -8.10 4.08 3.26
N ILE A 483 -7.22 5.06 3.10
CA ILE A 483 -5.85 5.06 3.67
C ILE A 483 -5.65 6.32 4.52
N THR A 484 -5.16 6.16 5.75
CA THR A 484 -4.93 7.29 6.68
C THR A 484 -3.65 7.16 7.50
N GLY A 485 -3.07 8.30 7.86
CA GLY A 485 -1.98 8.43 8.84
C GLY A 485 -1.57 9.89 9.05
N GLN A 486 -0.41 10.16 9.68
CA GLN A 486 0.19 11.49 9.62
C GLN A 486 0.58 11.81 8.17
N TYR A 487 1.31 10.91 7.52
CA TYR A 487 1.30 10.80 6.06
C TYR A 487 0.39 9.64 5.70
N ALA A 488 -0.62 9.82 4.85
CA ALA A 488 -1.40 8.63 4.48
C ALA A 488 -0.52 7.65 3.68
N ILE A 489 0.33 8.17 2.79
CA ILE A 489 1.34 7.39 2.08
C ILE A 489 2.66 8.17 2.05
N TYR A 490 3.76 7.50 2.44
CA TYR A 490 5.11 8.04 2.31
C TYR A 490 6.02 7.07 1.56
N PHE A 491 6.81 7.62 0.62
CA PHE A 491 7.88 6.92 -0.07
C PHE A 491 9.24 7.52 0.26
N GLY A 492 10.16 6.68 0.73
CA GLY A 492 11.57 7.02 0.88
C GLY A 492 12.37 7.03 -0.42
N SER A 493 11.83 6.51 -1.52
CA SER A 493 12.42 6.43 -2.88
C SER A 493 11.32 6.47 -3.96
N GLY A 494 11.63 6.17 -5.23
CA GLY A 494 10.64 6.24 -6.32
C GLY A 494 9.50 5.22 -6.18
N GLY A 495 8.42 5.40 -6.94
CA GLY A 495 7.27 4.50 -6.90
C GLY A 495 6.02 5.10 -7.55
N SER A 496 4.88 4.45 -7.35
CA SER A 496 3.60 4.91 -7.90
C SER A 496 2.43 4.78 -6.93
N VAL A 497 1.51 5.73 -7.02
CA VAL A 497 0.21 5.71 -6.34
C VAL A 497 -0.89 5.88 -7.38
N THR A 498 -1.82 4.94 -7.41
CA THR A 498 -3.07 5.01 -8.16
C THR A 498 -4.24 5.03 -7.18
N ASN A 499 -4.87 6.19 -7.00
CA ASN A 499 -6.10 6.30 -6.21
C ASN A 499 -7.28 6.25 -7.17
N VAL A 500 -8.03 5.15 -7.19
CA VAL A 500 -9.15 4.98 -8.13
C VAL A 500 -10.42 5.69 -7.64
N ALA A 501 -11.46 5.75 -8.47
CA ALA A 501 -12.73 6.36 -8.11
C ALA A 501 -13.31 5.77 -6.81
N GLY A 502 -13.78 6.63 -5.91
CA GLY A 502 -14.25 6.26 -4.57
C GLY A 502 -13.13 6.07 -3.51
N GLY A 503 -11.88 5.92 -3.94
CA GLY A 503 -10.73 5.81 -3.05
C GLY A 503 -10.43 7.11 -2.31
N THR A 504 -10.17 7.02 -1.01
CA THR A 504 -9.81 8.15 -0.14
C THR A 504 -8.43 7.95 0.47
N ILE A 505 -7.52 8.90 0.24
CA ILE A 505 -6.20 8.97 0.88
C ILE A 505 -6.17 10.26 1.71
N SER A 506 -6.08 10.16 3.03
CA SER A 506 -6.21 11.32 3.92
C SER A 506 -5.16 11.31 5.02
N GLY A 507 -4.15 12.18 4.90
CA GLY A 507 -3.15 12.36 5.94
C GLY A 507 -3.46 13.56 6.83
N THR A 508 -3.20 13.46 8.14
CA THR A 508 -3.31 14.61 9.05
C THR A 508 -2.20 15.64 8.80
N GLY A 509 -1.06 15.21 8.27
CA GLY A 509 0.01 16.03 7.69
C GLY A 509 -0.14 16.12 6.17
N MET A 510 0.36 15.10 5.44
CA MET A 510 0.30 15.06 3.96
C MET A 510 -0.48 13.85 3.46
N GLY A 511 -1.17 13.98 2.33
CA GLY A 511 -1.87 12.86 1.70
C GLY A 511 -0.87 11.85 1.15
N VAL A 512 -0.11 12.25 0.13
CA VAL A 512 0.93 11.43 -0.51
C VAL A 512 2.24 12.21 -0.54
N ASP A 513 3.33 11.57 -0.13
CA ASP A 513 4.66 12.17 -0.13
C ASP A 513 5.72 11.24 -0.71
N PHE A 514 6.50 11.76 -1.67
CA PHE A 514 7.73 11.14 -2.18
C PHE A 514 8.91 11.99 -1.73
N GLY A 515 9.63 11.59 -0.69
CA GLY A 515 10.57 12.48 0.00
C GLY A 515 11.80 12.89 -0.84
N HIS A 516 12.38 11.97 -1.61
CA HIS A 516 13.72 12.16 -2.20
C HIS A 516 13.89 11.54 -3.61
N ALA A 517 12.79 11.26 -4.30
CA ALA A 517 12.82 10.63 -5.62
C ALA A 517 11.62 11.05 -6.46
N ALA A 518 11.71 10.82 -7.77
CA ALA A 518 10.57 11.02 -8.68
C ALA A 518 9.46 10.01 -8.36
N GLY A 519 8.23 10.51 -8.25
CA GLY A 519 7.03 9.71 -8.04
C GLY A 519 6.02 9.90 -9.16
N THR A 520 5.12 8.93 -9.32
CA THR A 520 3.95 9.06 -10.20
C THR A 520 2.67 8.92 -9.37
N VAL A 521 1.78 9.90 -9.47
CA VAL A 521 0.47 9.89 -8.81
C VAL A 521 -0.63 10.01 -9.84
N ALA A 522 -1.49 9.00 -9.94
CA ALA A 522 -2.72 9.03 -10.72
C ALA A 522 -3.91 9.03 -9.74
N ASN A 523 -4.65 10.13 -9.70
CA ASN A 523 -5.79 10.29 -8.82
C ASN A 523 -7.10 10.35 -9.63
N SER A 524 -8.02 9.44 -9.32
CA SER A 524 -9.43 9.44 -9.74
C SER A 524 -10.38 9.52 -8.54
N GLY A 525 -9.86 9.58 -7.32
CA GLY A 525 -10.63 9.70 -6.07
C GLY A 525 -10.27 10.98 -5.31
N THR A 526 -10.21 10.88 -3.98
CA THR A 526 -9.89 12.00 -3.08
C THR A 526 -8.53 11.81 -2.42
N ILE A 527 -7.64 12.81 -2.55
CA ILE A 527 -6.39 12.91 -1.80
C ILE A 527 -6.41 14.20 -0.96
N THR A 528 -6.19 14.08 0.35
CA THR A 528 -6.20 15.20 1.29
C THR A 528 -4.98 15.18 2.20
N GLY A 529 -4.27 16.31 2.30
CA GLY A 529 -3.27 16.60 3.32
C GLY A 529 -3.78 17.68 4.27
N ILE A 530 -4.38 17.28 5.40
CA ILE A 530 -5.16 18.18 6.27
C ILE A 530 -4.28 19.26 6.90
N GLY A 531 -3.02 18.95 7.24
CA GLY A 531 -2.10 19.87 7.91
C GLY A 531 -1.00 20.43 7.01
N SER A 532 -0.86 19.94 5.78
CA SER A 532 0.21 20.34 4.86
C SER A 532 -0.22 20.13 3.40
N THR A 533 0.54 19.38 2.59
CA THR A 533 0.29 19.26 1.15
C THR A 533 -0.55 18.03 0.83
N GLY A 534 -1.46 18.13 -0.16
CA GLY A 534 -2.18 16.98 -0.68
C GLY A 534 -1.24 15.94 -1.28
N VAL A 535 -0.46 16.34 -2.28
CA VAL A 535 0.58 15.51 -2.93
C VAL A 535 1.91 16.26 -2.99
N ARG A 536 2.99 15.69 -2.46
CA ARG A 536 4.36 16.21 -2.62
C ARG A 536 5.25 15.22 -3.38
N LEU A 537 5.95 15.73 -4.40
CA LEU A 537 7.03 15.03 -5.09
C LEU A 537 8.37 15.73 -4.83
N GLY A 538 9.32 15.06 -4.19
CA GLY A 538 10.59 15.63 -3.73
C GLY A 538 11.66 15.80 -4.82
N SER A 539 11.56 15.11 -5.95
CA SER A 539 12.58 15.15 -7.02
C SER A 539 11.97 14.96 -8.41
N GLY A 540 11.12 15.89 -8.84
CA GLY A 540 10.38 15.82 -10.10
C GLY A 540 9.29 14.73 -10.09
N GLY A 541 8.86 14.31 -11.28
CA GLY A 541 7.83 13.27 -11.45
C GLY A 541 6.52 13.81 -12.03
N SER A 542 5.44 13.04 -11.87
CA SER A 542 4.15 13.38 -12.50
C SER A 542 2.94 13.21 -11.57
N ILE A 543 1.98 14.13 -11.72
CA ILE A 543 0.69 14.11 -11.02
C ILE A 543 -0.41 14.23 -12.08
N THR A 544 -1.34 13.29 -12.09
CA THR A 544 -2.57 13.34 -12.89
C THR A 544 -3.78 13.33 -11.95
N ASN A 545 -4.63 14.34 -12.02
CA ASN A 545 -5.88 14.42 -11.28
C ASN A 545 -7.04 14.36 -12.27
N ALA A 546 -7.74 13.23 -12.33
CA ALA A 546 -8.78 12.94 -13.31
C ALA A 546 -10.07 13.76 -13.08
N VAL A 547 -11.00 13.65 -14.02
CA VAL A 547 -12.33 14.28 -13.90
C VAL A 547 -13.03 13.81 -12.62
N ALA A 548 -13.69 14.74 -11.93
CA ALA A 548 -14.37 14.53 -10.63
C ALA A 548 -13.45 14.11 -9.45
N ALA A 549 -12.14 13.94 -9.69
CA ALA A 549 -11.17 13.68 -8.63
C ALA A 549 -10.78 14.98 -7.92
N SER A 550 -10.40 14.87 -6.64
CA SER A 550 -9.97 16.03 -5.85
C SER A 550 -8.63 15.80 -5.17
N ILE A 551 -7.72 16.77 -5.29
CA ILE A 551 -6.49 16.87 -4.49
C ILE A 551 -6.56 18.15 -3.65
N SER A 552 -6.44 18.03 -2.33
CA SER A 552 -6.49 19.17 -1.42
C SER A 552 -5.39 19.13 -0.36
N GLY A 553 -4.83 20.28 -0.02
CA GLY A 553 -3.93 20.42 1.12
C GLY A 553 -4.11 21.76 1.83
N ASN A 554 -3.83 21.82 3.14
CA ASN A 554 -3.81 23.09 3.86
C ASN A 554 -2.68 24.01 3.40
N GLY A 555 -1.51 23.47 3.04
CA GLY A 555 -0.40 24.20 2.44
C GLY A 555 -0.58 24.30 0.92
N ALA A 556 -0.08 23.30 0.18
CA ALA A 556 -0.32 23.21 -1.25
C ALA A 556 -1.29 22.07 -1.61
N GLY A 557 -2.06 22.21 -2.69
CA GLY A 557 -2.77 21.06 -3.27
C GLY A 557 -1.76 20.03 -3.77
N ALA A 558 -0.86 20.48 -4.65
CA ALA A 558 0.24 19.69 -5.18
C ALA A 558 1.56 20.47 -5.18
N SER A 559 2.65 19.81 -4.78
CA SER A 559 4.00 20.38 -4.78
C SER A 559 5.02 19.50 -5.49
N VAL A 560 5.92 20.09 -6.28
CA VAL A 560 7.04 19.39 -6.93
C VAL A 560 8.37 20.13 -6.69
N TYR A 561 9.35 19.40 -6.17
CA TYR A 561 10.69 19.88 -5.79
C TYR A 561 11.78 19.12 -6.56
N GLY A 562 13.04 19.58 -6.46
CA GLY A 562 14.25 18.84 -6.85
C GLY A 562 14.45 18.49 -8.34
N GLY A 563 13.50 18.79 -9.22
CA GLY A 563 13.61 18.63 -10.67
C GLY A 563 12.37 19.13 -11.43
N ALA A 564 12.37 18.97 -12.74
CA ALA A 564 11.20 19.27 -13.58
C ALA A 564 10.04 18.31 -13.26
N GLY A 565 8.82 18.86 -13.18
CA GLY A 565 7.60 18.13 -12.87
C GLY A 565 6.51 18.36 -13.91
N SER A 566 5.63 17.37 -14.08
CA SER A 566 4.43 17.50 -14.91
C SER A 566 3.18 17.32 -14.06
N LEU A 567 2.22 18.23 -14.20
CA LEU A 567 0.92 18.17 -13.56
C LEU A 567 -0.18 18.31 -14.59
N THR A 568 -1.07 17.32 -14.66
CA THR A 568 -2.30 17.35 -15.45
C THR A 568 -3.49 17.34 -14.50
N ASN A 569 -4.30 18.40 -14.52
CA ASN A 569 -5.49 18.53 -13.68
C ASN A 569 -6.75 18.61 -14.54
N ASN A 570 -7.56 17.56 -14.54
CA ASN A 570 -8.91 17.52 -15.11
C ASN A 570 -10.00 17.62 -14.02
N GLY A 571 -9.62 17.55 -12.74
CA GLY A 571 -10.53 17.60 -11.59
C GLY A 571 -10.40 18.89 -10.76
N GLY A 572 -10.62 18.78 -9.45
CA GLY A 572 -10.42 19.87 -8.50
C GLY A 572 -9.07 19.76 -7.78
N LEU A 573 -8.32 20.86 -7.71
CA LEU A 573 -7.06 20.94 -6.99
C LEU A 573 -7.02 22.22 -6.16
N SER A 574 -6.78 22.11 -4.85
CA SER A 574 -6.82 23.28 -3.96
C SER A 574 -5.82 23.24 -2.81
N GLY A 575 -5.28 24.40 -2.44
CA GLY A 575 -4.59 24.63 -1.17
C GLY A 575 -4.37 26.13 -0.94
N GLN A 576 -3.64 26.55 0.10
CA GLN A 576 -3.22 27.96 0.20
C GLN A 576 -2.53 28.39 -1.10
N THR A 577 -1.65 27.52 -1.61
CA THR A 577 -1.22 27.50 -3.01
C THR A 577 -1.86 26.31 -3.70
N GLY A 578 -2.44 26.45 -4.89
CA GLY A 578 -2.96 25.29 -5.63
C GLY A 578 -1.80 24.37 -6.01
N VAL A 579 -0.95 24.86 -6.93
CA VAL A 579 0.23 24.14 -7.44
C VAL A 579 1.52 24.89 -7.06
N PHE A 580 2.52 24.19 -6.53
CA PHE A 580 3.80 24.77 -6.12
C PHE A 580 5.00 24.00 -6.71
N MET A 581 5.76 24.60 -7.62
CA MET A 581 6.90 23.95 -8.30
C MET A 581 8.20 24.75 -8.15
N THR A 582 9.26 24.16 -7.59
CA THR A 582 10.51 24.90 -7.25
C THR A 582 11.84 24.24 -7.66
N GLY A 583 11.83 23.02 -8.22
CA GLY A 583 13.05 22.25 -8.54
C GLY A 583 13.57 22.35 -9.98
N GLY A 584 12.81 22.93 -10.90
CA GLY A 584 13.10 23.01 -12.33
C GLY A 584 11.87 23.50 -13.10
N PRO A 585 11.98 23.76 -14.42
CA PRO A 585 10.87 24.26 -15.24
C PRO A 585 9.73 23.25 -15.26
N GLY A 586 8.60 23.63 -14.65
CA GLY A 586 7.42 22.79 -14.50
C GLY A 586 6.46 22.87 -15.67
N THR A 587 5.64 21.84 -15.88
CA THR A 587 4.52 21.86 -16.83
C THR A 587 3.22 21.68 -16.08
N VAL A 588 2.29 22.63 -16.24
CA VAL A 588 0.93 22.56 -15.68
C VAL A 588 -0.08 22.59 -16.82
N THR A 589 -0.81 21.49 -17.01
CA THR A 589 -1.95 21.41 -17.91
C THR A 589 -3.23 21.34 -17.08
N ASN A 590 -4.09 22.34 -17.20
CA ASN A 590 -5.34 22.43 -16.47
C ASN A 590 -6.53 22.35 -17.43
N SER A 591 -7.40 21.36 -17.23
CA SER A 591 -8.74 21.25 -17.82
C SER A 591 -9.84 21.24 -16.76
N GLY A 592 -9.48 21.37 -15.47
CA GLY A 592 -10.40 21.45 -14.34
C GLY A 592 -10.26 22.77 -13.58
N SER A 593 -10.28 22.70 -12.25
CA SER A 593 -10.11 23.86 -11.36
C SER A 593 -8.86 23.74 -10.50
N ILE A 594 -8.01 24.77 -10.52
CA ILE A 594 -6.88 24.97 -9.61
C ILE A 594 -7.16 26.21 -8.75
N ALA A 595 -7.16 26.06 -7.43
CA ALA A 595 -7.44 27.13 -6.48
C ALA A 595 -6.36 27.31 -5.42
N GLY A 596 -5.74 28.50 -5.40
CA GLY A 596 -4.94 29.04 -4.30
C GLY A 596 -5.81 29.86 -3.36
N THR A 597 -6.21 29.29 -2.24
CA THR A 597 -7.21 29.89 -1.33
C THR A 597 -6.66 31.03 -0.48
N ALA A 598 -5.34 31.17 -0.35
CA ALA A 598 -4.69 32.23 0.40
C ALA A 598 -3.50 32.88 -0.32
N SER A 599 -2.98 32.25 -1.37
CA SER A 599 -1.78 32.67 -2.08
C SER A 599 -1.94 32.50 -3.59
N PHE A 600 -1.22 31.59 -4.23
CA PHE A 600 -1.18 31.47 -5.69
C PHE A 600 -2.03 30.31 -6.21
N GLY A 601 -2.72 30.48 -7.35
CA GLY A 601 -3.32 29.35 -8.05
C GLY A 601 -2.24 28.34 -8.47
N ALA A 602 -1.25 28.81 -9.23
CA ALA A 602 -0.04 28.07 -9.57
C ALA A 602 1.20 28.94 -9.37
N LEU A 603 2.24 28.39 -8.73
CA LEU A 603 3.56 29.00 -8.57
C LEU A 603 4.63 28.12 -9.23
N LEU A 604 5.40 28.70 -10.15
CA LEU A 604 6.52 28.04 -10.83
C LEU A 604 7.81 28.88 -10.63
N SER A 605 8.69 28.47 -9.71
CA SER A 605 9.87 29.28 -9.37
C SER A 605 10.99 29.25 -10.40
N ALA A 606 11.02 28.30 -11.34
CA ALA A 606 12.11 28.12 -12.31
C ALA A 606 11.66 28.31 -13.77
N GLY A 607 10.56 29.04 -14.00
CA GLY A 607 9.91 29.11 -15.31
C GLY A 607 9.10 27.86 -15.64
N GLY A 608 8.83 27.65 -16.93
CA GLY A 608 8.10 26.48 -17.42
C GLY A 608 6.87 26.83 -18.25
N SER A 609 5.86 25.96 -18.25
CA SER A 609 4.65 26.16 -19.05
C SER A 609 3.36 25.95 -18.26
N VAL A 610 2.35 26.76 -18.57
CA VAL A 610 0.99 26.64 -18.06
C VAL A 610 0.02 26.67 -19.23
N SER A 611 -0.81 25.64 -19.37
CA SER A 611 -1.91 25.58 -20.33
C SER A 611 -3.23 25.47 -19.56
N ASN A 612 -4.12 26.44 -19.73
CA ASN A 612 -5.44 26.46 -19.10
C ASN A 612 -6.52 26.31 -20.18
N ALA A 613 -7.16 25.15 -20.25
CA ALA A 613 -8.10 24.79 -21.31
C ALA A 613 -9.44 25.54 -21.23
N VAL A 614 -10.25 25.41 -22.28
CA VAL A 614 -11.61 25.96 -22.33
C VAL A 614 -12.44 25.44 -21.15
N GLY A 615 -13.14 26.35 -20.46
CA GLY A 615 -13.94 26.02 -19.27
C GLY A 615 -13.14 25.75 -17.99
N ALA A 616 -11.81 25.68 -18.07
CA ALA A 616 -10.94 25.47 -16.92
C ALA A 616 -10.62 26.79 -16.20
N SER A 617 -10.36 26.70 -14.89
CA SER A 617 -10.03 27.86 -14.05
C SER A 617 -8.75 27.69 -13.25
N ILE A 618 -7.91 28.72 -13.24
CA ILE A 618 -6.81 28.89 -12.29
C ILE A 618 -7.07 30.17 -11.49
N SER A 619 -7.29 30.05 -10.19
CA SER A 619 -7.58 31.18 -9.31
C SER A 619 -6.63 31.24 -8.13
N GLY A 620 -6.15 32.42 -7.78
CA GLY A 620 -5.44 32.66 -6.52
C GLY A 620 -5.91 33.93 -5.80
N VAL A 621 -5.33 34.19 -4.64
CA VAL A 621 -5.50 35.47 -3.93
C VAL A 621 -4.43 36.45 -4.39
N SER A 622 -3.16 36.08 -4.27
CA SER A 622 -2.02 36.93 -4.67
C SER A 622 -1.79 36.90 -6.18
N ALA A 623 -1.81 35.72 -6.80
CA ALA A 623 -1.85 35.61 -8.25
C ALA A 623 -2.55 34.34 -8.72
N GLY A 624 -3.14 34.38 -9.92
CA GLY A 624 -3.62 33.17 -10.58
C GLY A 624 -2.44 32.27 -10.93
N VAL A 625 -1.46 32.81 -11.65
CA VAL A 625 -0.15 32.17 -11.89
C VAL A 625 0.97 33.14 -11.51
N PHE A 626 1.93 32.67 -10.73
CA PHE A 626 3.14 33.40 -10.34
C PHE A 626 4.40 32.65 -10.82
N VAL A 627 5.33 33.35 -11.46
CA VAL A 627 6.59 32.80 -11.97
C VAL A 627 7.75 33.71 -11.60
N ASN A 628 8.76 33.21 -10.87
CA ASN A 628 9.82 34.04 -10.27
C ASN A 628 11.18 33.98 -11.00
N GLY A 629 11.76 32.79 -11.21
CA GLY A 629 13.19 32.65 -11.56
C GLY A 629 13.54 32.32 -13.01
N GLY A 630 12.57 32.30 -13.94
CA GLY A 630 12.83 31.98 -15.35
C GLY A 630 11.65 32.29 -16.26
N ALA A 631 11.89 32.33 -17.57
CA ALA A 631 10.85 32.62 -18.56
C ALA A 631 9.74 31.56 -18.53
N ALA A 632 8.49 31.99 -18.73
CA ALA A 632 7.33 31.10 -18.79
C ALA A 632 6.56 31.21 -20.11
N THR A 633 5.90 30.12 -20.49
CA THR A 633 4.90 30.10 -21.57
C THR A 633 3.52 29.84 -20.97
N VAL A 634 2.61 30.79 -21.09
CA VAL A 634 1.23 30.66 -20.60
C VAL A 634 0.27 30.71 -21.77
N ALA A 635 -0.49 29.63 -21.98
CA ALA A 635 -1.59 29.58 -22.92
C ALA A 635 -2.91 29.50 -22.17
N ASN A 636 -3.74 30.53 -22.28
CA ASN A 636 -5.04 30.60 -21.64
C ASN A 636 -6.17 30.52 -22.66
N TYR A 637 -6.98 29.48 -22.55
CA TYR A 637 -8.24 29.27 -23.26
C TYR A 637 -9.46 29.35 -22.31
N GLY A 638 -9.22 29.42 -21.00
CA GLY A 638 -10.23 29.46 -19.95
C GLY A 638 -10.18 30.74 -19.13
N ARG A 639 -10.28 30.61 -17.80
CA ARG A 639 -10.19 31.72 -16.85
C ARG A 639 -8.94 31.63 -15.98
N ILE A 640 -8.15 32.70 -15.93
CA ILE A 640 -7.11 32.90 -14.92
C ILE A 640 -7.47 34.14 -14.11
N SER A 641 -7.47 34.06 -12.78
CA SER A 641 -7.85 35.20 -11.95
C SER A 641 -7.13 35.30 -10.62
N ALA A 642 -7.03 36.53 -10.10
CA ALA A 642 -6.58 36.82 -8.75
C ALA A 642 -7.51 37.82 -8.07
N THR A 643 -7.75 37.66 -6.76
CA THR A 643 -8.65 38.55 -5.99
C THR A 643 -7.95 39.74 -5.34
N SER A 644 -6.63 39.70 -5.13
CA SER A 644 -5.86 40.77 -4.48
C SER A 644 -4.71 41.29 -5.34
N GLY A 645 -4.00 40.42 -6.07
CA GLY A 645 -2.86 40.81 -6.93
C GLY A 645 -3.10 40.60 -8.43
N ALA A 646 -2.03 40.30 -9.16
CA ALA A 646 -2.07 40.13 -10.61
C ALA A 646 -2.65 38.77 -11.01
N ALA A 647 -3.44 38.66 -12.09
CA ALA A 647 -3.86 37.32 -12.52
C ALA A 647 -2.68 36.48 -13.05
N LEU A 648 -1.80 37.11 -13.82
CA LEU A 648 -0.50 36.56 -14.21
C LEU A 648 0.60 37.50 -13.74
N ASP A 649 1.57 36.95 -13.02
CA ASP A 649 2.76 37.65 -12.55
C ASP A 649 3.99 36.83 -12.97
N ILE A 650 4.77 37.34 -13.93
CA ILE A 650 5.86 36.63 -14.60
C ILE A 650 7.13 37.48 -14.57
N GLU A 651 8.01 37.18 -13.62
CA GLU A 651 9.23 37.95 -13.36
C GLU A 651 10.35 37.65 -14.36
N GLY A 652 10.39 36.44 -14.94
CA GLY A 652 11.45 36.01 -15.87
C GLY A 652 11.20 36.36 -17.35
N GLY A 653 10.10 37.02 -17.68
CA GLY A 653 9.65 37.22 -19.08
C GLY A 653 9.06 35.95 -19.71
N GLY A 654 9.03 35.89 -21.04
CA GLY A 654 8.49 34.77 -21.81
C GLY A 654 7.26 35.15 -22.63
N SER A 655 6.29 34.24 -22.77
CA SER A 655 5.13 34.45 -23.62
C SER A 655 3.80 34.15 -22.91
N VAL A 656 2.79 34.98 -23.19
CA VAL A 656 1.41 34.79 -22.77
C VAL A 656 0.50 34.88 -23.98
N ALA A 657 -0.30 33.84 -24.22
CA ALA A 657 -1.36 33.83 -25.22
C ALA A 657 -2.72 33.73 -24.53
N ASN A 658 -3.58 34.73 -24.71
CA ASN A 658 -4.96 34.73 -24.23
C ASN A 658 -5.91 34.57 -25.42
N ALA A 659 -6.49 33.38 -25.57
CA ALA A 659 -7.31 33.02 -26.71
C ALA A 659 -8.67 33.75 -26.73
N ALA A 660 -9.35 33.72 -27.88
CA ALA A 660 -10.70 34.26 -28.00
C ALA A 660 -11.66 33.57 -27.02
N GLY A 661 -12.47 34.36 -26.31
CA GLY A 661 -13.37 33.88 -25.26
C GLY A 661 -12.72 33.57 -23.90
N ALA A 662 -11.39 33.60 -23.81
CA ALA A 662 -10.66 33.42 -22.57
C ALA A 662 -10.56 34.72 -21.75
N SER A 663 -10.37 34.61 -20.43
CA SER A 663 -10.26 35.74 -19.52
C SER A 663 -9.04 35.65 -18.59
N ILE A 664 -8.34 36.76 -18.43
CA ILE A 664 -7.27 36.96 -17.44
C ILE A 664 -7.66 38.19 -16.61
N SER A 665 -7.97 38.00 -15.32
CA SER A 665 -8.54 39.07 -14.48
C SER A 665 -7.89 39.13 -13.11
N GLY A 666 -7.02 40.13 -12.90
CA GLY A 666 -6.49 40.42 -11.57
C GLY A 666 -7.13 41.66 -10.95
N SER A 667 -6.77 41.91 -9.69
CA SER A 667 -7.21 43.08 -8.94
C SER A 667 -6.55 44.34 -9.48
N ALA A 668 -5.23 44.48 -9.33
CA ALA A 668 -4.48 45.63 -9.83
C ALA A 668 -3.98 45.45 -11.27
N PHE A 669 -3.53 44.23 -11.60
CA PHE A 669 -2.93 43.90 -12.89
C PHE A 669 -3.62 42.68 -13.51
N GLY A 670 -3.98 42.73 -14.79
CA GLY A 670 -4.33 41.51 -15.52
C GLY A 670 -3.07 40.64 -15.68
N ILE A 671 -2.06 41.21 -16.33
CA ILE A 671 -0.74 40.62 -16.53
C ILE A 671 0.34 41.60 -16.08
N PHE A 672 1.28 41.13 -15.27
CA PHE A 672 2.50 41.85 -14.88
C PHE A 672 3.73 41.06 -15.35
N LEU A 673 4.64 41.71 -16.10
CA LEU A 673 5.91 41.14 -16.56
C LEU A 673 7.10 42.00 -16.11
N GLY A 674 7.99 41.39 -15.32
CA GLY A 674 8.97 42.08 -14.47
C GLY A 674 10.39 42.28 -15.04
N GLY A 675 11.09 41.19 -15.33
CA GLY A 675 12.57 41.16 -15.41
C GLY A 675 13.18 40.59 -16.70
N GLY A 676 12.39 40.16 -17.67
CA GLY A 676 12.86 39.66 -18.98
C GLY A 676 11.92 40.03 -20.12
N ALA A 677 12.37 39.87 -21.37
CA ALA A 677 11.56 40.18 -22.55
C ALA A 677 10.26 39.35 -22.56
N GLY A 678 9.15 40.05 -22.72
CA GLY A 678 7.80 39.52 -22.70
C GLY A 678 7.11 39.65 -24.05
N THR A 679 6.35 38.61 -24.42
CA THR A 679 5.38 38.67 -25.51
C THR A 679 3.99 38.38 -24.98
N VAL A 680 3.05 39.28 -25.19
CA VAL A 680 1.64 39.06 -24.87
C VAL A 680 0.84 39.08 -26.16
N THR A 681 0.16 37.99 -26.49
CA THR A 681 -0.80 37.92 -27.59
C THR A 681 -2.20 37.81 -27.03
N ASN A 682 -3.08 38.78 -27.33
CA ASN A 682 -4.45 38.81 -26.81
C ASN A 682 -5.47 38.73 -27.94
N ALA A 683 -6.42 37.80 -27.82
CA ALA A 683 -7.67 37.74 -28.57
C ALA A 683 -8.91 37.68 -27.65
N GLY A 684 -8.71 37.62 -26.32
CA GLY A 684 -9.76 37.56 -25.31
C GLY A 684 -9.80 38.81 -24.44
N THR A 685 -10.29 38.66 -23.21
CA THR A 685 -10.37 39.75 -22.23
C THR A 685 -9.22 39.69 -21.24
N ILE A 686 -8.51 40.81 -21.07
CA ILE A 686 -7.52 41.00 -20.00
C ILE A 686 -7.95 42.20 -19.16
N SER A 687 -8.04 42.02 -17.83
CA SER A 687 -8.52 43.07 -16.93
C SER A 687 -7.68 43.22 -15.65
N GLY A 688 -7.43 44.47 -15.29
CA GLY A 688 -6.86 44.89 -14.01
C GLY A 688 -7.21 46.36 -13.72
N SER A 689 -7.48 46.72 -12.47
CA SER A 689 -7.94 48.07 -12.12
C SER A 689 -6.96 49.17 -12.48
N SER A 690 -5.66 48.86 -12.45
CA SER A 690 -4.59 49.80 -12.80
C SER A 690 -4.11 49.54 -14.23
N TYR A 691 -3.70 48.31 -14.52
CA TYR A 691 -3.26 47.92 -15.86
C TYR A 691 -3.86 46.56 -16.25
N ALA A 692 -4.39 46.46 -17.47
CA ALA A 692 -4.68 45.18 -18.08
C ALA A 692 -3.36 44.43 -18.34
N VAL A 693 -2.35 45.11 -18.88
CA VAL A 693 -1.00 44.56 -19.09
C VAL A 693 0.04 45.58 -18.65
N LYS A 694 1.00 45.17 -17.82
CA LYS A 694 2.14 45.98 -17.41
C LYS A 694 3.44 45.23 -17.66
N PHE A 695 4.19 45.69 -18.65
CA PHE A 695 5.61 45.45 -18.77
C PHE A 695 6.34 46.49 -17.90
N SER A 696 7.14 46.06 -16.93
CA SER A 696 7.82 46.96 -15.98
C SER A 696 9.32 47.10 -16.19
N GLY A 697 9.92 46.23 -17.01
CA GLY A 697 11.35 46.23 -17.30
C GLY A 697 11.77 47.22 -18.40
N SER A 698 13.05 47.13 -18.75
CA SER A 698 13.67 47.84 -19.90
C SER A 698 13.96 46.91 -21.09
N ALA A 699 13.45 45.67 -21.05
CA ALA A 699 13.57 44.72 -22.15
C ALA A 699 12.73 45.18 -23.36
N ALA A 700 13.03 44.66 -24.55
CA ALA A 700 12.19 44.90 -25.71
C ALA A 700 10.97 43.98 -25.66
N ASP A 701 9.83 44.53 -25.26
CA ASP A 701 8.58 43.79 -25.11
C ASP A 701 7.67 43.91 -26.35
N LEU A 702 6.87 42.87 -26.58
CA LEU A 702 5.92 42.79 -27.68
C LEU A 702 4.50 42.57 -27.17
N LEU A 703 3.58 43.48 -27.49
CA LEU A 703 2.15 43.26 -27.34
C LEU A 703 1.53 43.05 -28.72
N VAL A 704 1.01 41.85 -28.97
CA VAL A 704 0.25 41.50 -30.17
C VAL A 704 -1.25 41.57 -29.85
N VAL A 705 -1.97 42.44 -30.54
CA VAL A 705 -3.41 42.61 -30.40
C VAL A 705 -4.09 41.98 -31.62
N ASN A 706 -4.93 40.97 -31.38
CA ASN A 706 -5.78 40.39 -32.41
C ASN A 706 -7.15 41.09 -32.45
N PRO A 707 -7.86 41.10 -33.60
CA PRO A 707 -9.23 41.59 -33.64
C PRO A 707 -10.12 40.89 -32.61
N GLY A 708 -10.88 41.68 -31.85
CA GLY A 708 -11.75 41.20 -30.76
C GLY A 708 -11.10 41.19 -29.37
N ALA A 709 -9.81 41.51 -29.25
CA ALA A 709 -9.15 41.69 -27.95
C ALA A 709 -9.79 42.80 -27.12
N VAL A 710 -9.98 42.55 -25.82
CA VAL A 710 -10.51 43.53 -24.86
C VAL A 710 -9.51 43.75 -23.74
N PHE A 711 -9.22 45.01 -23.45
CA PHE A 711 -8.41 45.43 -22.30
C PHE A 711 -9.27 46.29 -21.37
N VAL A 712 -9.34 45.91 -20.09
CA VAL A 712 -10.01 46.70 -19.05
C VAL A 712 -8.93 47.16 -18.06
N GLY A 713 -8.53 48.42 -18.19
CA GLY A 713 -7.34 49.00 -17.55
C GLY A 713 -6.30 49.43 -18.58
N ALA A 714 -5.31 50.22 -18.16
CA ALA A 714 -4.26 50.69 -19.05
C ALA A 714 -3.33 49.56 -19.52
N VAL A 715 -2.60 49.79 -20.60
CA VAL A 715 -1.56 48.90 -21.12
C VAL A 715 -0.25 49.68 -21.12
N GLY A 716 0.73 49.24 -20.33
CA GLY A 716 2.01 49.92 -20.20
C GLY A 716 3.18 49.06 -20.67
N GLY A 717 3.92 49.51 -21.68
CA GLY A 717 5.13 48.89 -22.23
C GLY A 717 6.37 49.02 -21.34
N GLY A 718 6.41 49.95 -20.38
CA GLY A 718 7.62 50.17 -19.58
C GLY A 718 8.61 51.10 -20.29
N SER A 719 9.91 50.97 -20.02
CA SER A 719 10.96 51.88 -20.53
C SER A 719 11.80 51.30 -21.67
N GLY A 720 11.55 50.06 -22.06
CA GLY A 720 12.25 49.38 -23.15
C GLY A 720 11.85 49.85 -24.55
N ALA A 721 12.50 49.27 -25.55
CA ALA A 721 12.17 49.46 -26.97
C ALA A 721 10.98 48.56 -27.35
N ASN A 722 9.79 48.94 -26.89
CA ASN A 722 8.60 48.08 -26.96
C ASN A 722 7.81 48.30 -28.24
N THR A 723 7.21 47.21 -28.74
CA THR A 723 6.37 47.20 -29.93
C THR A 723 4.93 46.82 -29.59
N LEU A 724 3.99 47.63 -30.05
CA LEU A 724 2.57 47.28 -30.14
C LEU A 724 2.27 46.81 -31.56
N GLU A 725 1.94 45.55 -31.74
CA GLU A 725 1.62 44.93 -33.02
C GLU A 725 0.11 44.72 -33.15
N LEU A 726 -0.45 45.24 -34.24
CA LEU A 726 -1.84 45.06 -34.64
C LEU A 726 -1.90 43.96 -35.69
N ALA A 727 -2.26 42.76 -35.24
CA ALA A 727 -2.18 41.55 -36.03
C ALA A 727 -3.36 41.41 -37.01
N GLN A 728 -3.17 40.56 -38.02
CA GLN A 728 -4.26 40.17 -38.91
C GLN A 728 -5.32 39.31 -38.20
N GLY A 729 -6.55 39.37 -38.67
CA GLY A 729 -7.63 38.52 -38.20
C GLY A 729 -8.83 38.49 -39.15
N PRO A 730 -9.86 37.68 -38.84
CA PRO A 730 -11.00 37.46 -39.73
C PRO A 730 -11.95 38.66 -39.83
N THR A 731 -11.81 39.65 -38.94
CA THR A 731 -12.59 40.88 -38.90
C THR A 731 -11.64 42.07 -38.76
N THR A 732 -12.10 43.26 -39.17
CA THR A 732 -11.40 44.50 -38.85
C THR A 732 -11.31 44.68 -37.34
N GLY A 733 -10.11 44.89 -36.81
CA GLY A 733 -9.89 45.22 -35.41
C GLY A 733 -10.24 46.67 -35.12
N THR A 734 -10.55 47.01 -33.87
CA THR A 734 -10.70 48.40 -33.42
C THR A 734 -9.81 48.63 -32.22
N ILE A 735 -9.09 49.75 -32.22
CA ILE A 735 -8.26 50.17 -31.09
C ILE A 735 -8.38 51.68 -30.89
N THR A 736 -8.28 52.11 -29.64
CA THR A 736 -8.40 53.52 -29.23
C THR A 736 -7.41 53.80 -28.10
N GLY A 737 -6.98 55.05 -28.01
CA GLY A 737 -6.12 55.50 -26.92
C GLY A 737 -4.67 55.08 -27.05
N LEU A 738 -4.14 54.96 -28.28
CA LEU A 738 -2.69 54.90 -28.46
C LEU A 738 -2.05 56.17 -27.90
N GLY A 739 -1.01 56.04 -27.07
CA GLY A 739 -0.37 57.16 -26.39
C GLY A 739 -1.09 57.64 -25.12
N SER A 740 -2.27 57.12 -24.78
CA SER A 740 -3.01 57.47 -23.54
C SER A 740 -3.41 56.26 -22.68
N SER A 741 -3.98 55.24 -23.31
CA SER A 741 -4.30 53.94 -22.71
C SER A 741 -3.26 52.87 -23.05
N PHE A 742 -2.59 52.99 -24.20
CA PHE A 742 -1.43 52.19 -24.58
C PHE A 742 -0.17 53.06 -24.48
N LEU A 743 0.56 52.92 -23.38
CA LEU A 743 1.68 53.78 -22.99
C LEU A 743 3.01 53.05 -23.15
N GLY A 744 4.08 53.77 -23.53
CA GLY A 744 5.44 53.23 -23.53
C GLY A 744 5.74 52.22 -24.65
N PHE A 745 5.01 52.30 -25.77
CA PHE A 745 5.33 51.60 -27.01
C PHE A 745 5.98 52.57 -27.97
N GLY A 746 7.29 52.41 -28.20
CA GLY A 746 8.05 53.26 -29.13
C GLY A 746 7.64 53.01 -30.58
N THR A 747 7.27 51.77 -30.89
CA THR A 747 6.84 51.36 -32.23
C THR A 747 5.40 50.83 -32.19
N VAL A 748 4.57 51.29 -33.11
CA VAL A 748 3.29 50.66 -33.44
C VAL A 748 3.41 50.03 -34.83
N LYS A 749 3.16 48.73 -34.92
CA LYS A 749 3.25 47.95 -36.14
C LYS A 749 1.86 47.46 -36.56
N VAL A 750 1.52 47.61 -37.83
CA VAL A 750 0.33 46.99 -38.44
C VAL A 750 0.81 45.91 -39.40
N ASP A 751 0.39 44.67 -39.17
CA ASP A 751 0.84 43.53 -39.98
C ASP A 751 0.33 43.56 -41.41
N THR A 752 1.07 42.87 -42.29
CA THR A 752 0.64 42.66 -43.68
C THR A 752 -0.70 41.93 -43.71
N GLY A 753 -1.67 42.50 -44.43
CA GLY A 753 -3.04 41.97 -44.52
C GLY A 753 -3.91 42.24 -43.28
N ALA A 754 -3.41 42.91 -42.24
CA ALA A 754 -4.22 43.35 -41.12
C ALA A 754 -5.11 44.54 -41.49
N SER A 755 -6.32 44.58 -40.93
CA SER A 755 -7.27 45.69 -41.09
C SER A 755 -7.67 46.20 -39.72
N TRP A 756 -7.41 47.48 -39.44
CA TRP A 756 -7.65 48.10 -38.14
C TRP A 756 -8.30 49.47 -38.28
N THR A 757 -9.20 49.79 -37.35
CA THR A 757 -9.79 51.12 -37.20
C THR A 757 -9.32 51.77 -35.91
N LEU A 758 -8.77 52.97 -36.02
CA LEU A 758 -8.46 53.87 -34.91
C LEU A 758 -9.65 54.79 -34.64
N SER A 759 -10.13 54.82 -33.40
CA SER A 759 -11.12 55.81 -32.95
C SER A 759 -10.51 56.79 -31.94
N GLY A 760 -11.09 57.98 -31.83
CA GLY A 760 -10.60 59.02 -30.92
C GLY A 760 -9.20 59.55 -31.30
N SER A 761 -8.55 60.23 -30.36
CA SER A 761 -7.20 60.76 -30.53
C SER A 761 -6.14 59.72 -30.16
N ASN A 762 -5.17 59.52 -31.05
CA ASN A 762 -4.13 58.50 -30.94
C ASN A 762 -2.76 59.11 -31.25
N THR A 763 -1.73 58.68 -30.53
CA THR A 763 -0.34 59.05 -30.80
C THR A 763 0.53 57.80 -30.86
N ALA A 764 1.43 57.74 -31.83
CA ALA A 764 2.49 56.76 -31.96
C ALA A 764 3.85 57.48 -32.08
N GLY A 765 4.91 56.85 -31.55
CA GLY A 765 6.28 57.29 -31.80
C GLY A 765 6.65 57.01 -33.25
N THR A 766 7.10 55.79 -33.50
CA THR A 766 7.38 55.24 -34.83
C THR A 766 6.22 54.36 -35.27
N MET A 767 5.83 54.45 -36.55
CA MET A 767 4.79 53.60 -37.12
C MET A 767 5.32 52.76 -38.29
N THR A 768 5.15 51.44 -38.23
CA THR A 768 5.38 50.53 -39.37
C THR A 768 4.03 49.99 -39.84
N ASN A 769 3.47 50.55 -40.91
CA ASN A 769 2.15 50.14 -41.42
C ASN A 769 2.32 49.27 -42.69
N ASN A 770 1.97 47.99 -42.61
CA ASN A 770 1.95 47.09 -43.76
C ASN A 770 0.54 46.56 -44.09
N GLY A 771 -0.49 47.03 -43.39
CA GLY A 771 -1.88 46.65 -43.57
C GLY A 771 -2.76 47.82 -44.00
N THR A 772 -4.03 47.80 -43.60
CA THR A 772 -4.96 48.92 -43.74
C THR A 772 -5.29 49.48 -42.36
N LEU A 773 -4.94 50.75 -42.11
CA LEU A 773 -5.20 51.46 -40.88
C LEU A 773 -6.16 52.62 -41.15
N ALA A 774 -7.43 52.47 -40.75
CA ALA A 774 -8.46 53.48 -40.92
C ALA A 774 -8.58 54.38 -39.69
N ILE A 775 -8.48 55.68 -39.86
CA ILE A 775 -8.76 56.69 -38.86
C ILE A 775 -10.24 57.04 -38.97
N ALA A 776 -11.02 56.72 -37.94
CA ALA A 776 -12.46 56.89 -37.93
C ALA A 776 -12.88 58.37 -37.98
N ASN A 777 -14.18 58.61 -38.21
CA ASN A 777 -14.72 59.97 -38.29
C ASN A 777 -14.40 60.78 -37.02
N GLY A 778 -13.79 61.95 -37.17
CA GLY A 778 -13.37 62.80 -36.05
C GLY A 778 -12.22 62.21 -35.20
N GLY A 779 -11.60 61.12 -35.65
CA GLY A 779 -10.42 60.53 -35.02
C GLY A 779 -9.13 61.22 -35.47
N GLY A 780 -8.08 61.04 -34.67
CA GLY A 780 -6.75 61.56 -34.98
C GLY A 780 -5.67 60.49 -34.77
N LEU A 781 -4.64 60.51 -35.62
CA LEU A 781 -3.39 59.80 -35.41
C LEU A 781 -2.22 60.76 -35.57
N ASP A 782 -1.42 60.93 -34.53
CA ASP A 782 -0.15 61.67 -34.54
C ASP A 782 1.03 60.68 -34.51
N VAL A 783 1.83 60.66 -35.59
CA VAL A 783 3.09 59.91 -35.69
C VAL A 783 4.26 60.85 -35.42
N SER A 784 4.55 61.01 -34.13
CA SER A 784 5.46 62.03 -33.56
C SER A 784 6.95 61.86 -33.87
N THR A 785 7.40 60.72 -34.42
CA THR A 785 8.80 60.55 -34.84
C THR A 785 8.95 60.26 -36.33
N THR A 786 8.43 59.13 -36.82
CA THR A 786 8.49 58.77 -38.24
C THR A 786 7.54 57.63 -38.57
N VAL A 787 7.01 57.64 -39.79
CA VAL A 787 6.54 56.43 -40.46
C VAL A 787 7.74 55.71 -41.05
N ASP A 788 7.94 54.45 -40.67
CA ASP A 788 9.06 53.61 -41.11
C ASP A 788 9.08 53.51 -42.65
N PRO A 789 10.20 53.84 -43.32
CA PRO A 789 10.32 53.77 -44.78
C PRO A 789 10.06 52.38 -45.38
N ALA A 790 10.15 51.32 -44.59
CA ALA A 790 9.80 49.95 -44.99
C ALA A 790 8.29 49.68 -45.00
N SER A 791 7.48 50.63 -44.55
CA SER A 791 6.02 50.54 -44.57
C SER A 791 5.48 50.49 -46.01
N THR A 792 4.44 49.67 -46.21
CA THR A 792 3.81 49.38 -47.51
C THR A 792 2.28 49.43 -47.46
N GLY A 793 1.74 49.86 -46.32
CA GLY A 793 0.33 49.84 -46.01
C GLY A 793 -0.41 51.11 -46.41
N VAL A 794 -1.71 51.11 -46.09
CA VAL A 794 -2.66 52.18 -46.40
C VAL A 794 -3.12 52.83 -45.11
N PHE A 795 -3.03 54.14 -45.03
CA PHE A 795 -3.76 54.98 -44.09
C PHE A 795 -5.07 55.42 -44.75
N GLN A 796 -6.20 55.15 -44.11
CA GLN A 796 -7.51 55.61 -44.60
C GLN A 796 -8.03 56.70 -43.69
N LEU A 797 -8.26 57.88 -44.24
CA LEU A 797 -8.76 59.04 -43.50
C LEU A 797 -10.27 59.17 -43.77
N ALA A 798 -11.08 58.90 -42.75
CA ALA A 798 -12.53 59.09 -42.85
C ALA A 798 -12.90 60.58 -42.72
N ASN A 799 -14.19 60.92 -42.82
CA ASN A 799 -14.64 62.32 -42.74
C ASN A 799 -14.24 62.95 -41.39
N THR A 800 -13.65 64.13 -41.45
CA THR A 800 -13.03 64.90 -40.35
C THR A 800 -11.94 64.15 -39.58
N ALA A 801 -11.31 63.13 -40.18
CA ALA A 801 -10.13 62.50 -39.60
C ALA A 801 -8.88 63.37 -39.80
N THR A 802 -7.94 63.29 -38.86
CA THR A 802 -6.63 63.94 -38.97
C THR A 802 -5.52 62.89 -38.89
N LEU A 803 -4.60 62.90 -39.85
CA LEU A 803 -3.33 62.18 -39.79
C LEU A 803 -2.20 63.20 -39.69
N GLU A 804 -1.40 63.15 -38.63
CA GLU A 804 -0.21 63.97 -38.45
C GLU A 804 1.04 63.08 -38.53
N VAL A 805 2.03 63.51 -39.32
CA VAL A 805 3.30 62.80 -39.48
C VAL A 805 4.48 63.74 -39.33
N ALA A 806 5.39 63.39 -38.42
CA ALA A 806 6.65 64.12 -38.26
C ALA A 806 7.60 63.93 -39.45
N ALA A 807 7.62 62.71 -40.00
CA ALA A 807 8.42 62.32 -41.17
C ALA A 807 7.84 61.05 -41.80
N ASP A 808 7.83 60.97 -43.13
CA ASP A 808 7.49 59.76 -43.89
C ASP A 808 8.28 59.73 -45.20
N ALA A 809 9.34 58.92 -45.26
CA ALA A 809 10.15 58.74 -46.47
C ALA A 809 9.74 57.48 -47.29
N GLY A 810 8.69 56.77 -46.87
CA GLY A 810 8.29 55.49 -47.45
C GLY A 810 7.57 55.64 -48.78
N SER A 811 8.20 55.24 -49.88
CA SER A 811 7.57 55.21 -51.21
C SER A 811 6.48 54.14 -51.37
N GLY A 812 6.35 53.22 -50.40
CA GLY A 812 5.32 52.20 -50.37
C GLY A 812 4.06 52.61 -49.63
N ASN A 813 4.08 53.75 -48.91
CA ASN A 813 2.95 54.21 -48.11
C ASN A 813 1.86 54.83 -48.98
N GLN A 814 0.61 54.57 -48.62
CA GLN A 814 -0.56 55.15 -49.27
C GLN A 814 -1.41 55.87 -48.22
N MET A 815 -1.90 57.07 -48.56
CA MET A 815 -2.81 57.85 -47.73
C MET A 815 -4.07 58.14 -48.52
N GLN A 816 -5.16 57.49 -48.15
CA GLN A 816 -6.42 57.49 -48.88
C GLN A 816 -7.45 58.37 -48.17
N PHE A 817 -7.91 59.42 -48.83
CA PHE A 817 -8.96 60.32 -48.34
C PHE A 817 -10.34 59.73 -48.68
N LEU A 818 -11.14 59.38 -47.68
CA LEU A 818 -12.48 58.76 -47.85
C LEU A 818 -13.62 59.77 -47.64
N GLY A 819 -13.29 60.99 -47.23
CA GLY A 819 -14.16 62.16 -47.04
C GLY A 819 -13.33 63.34 -46.51
N PRO A 820 -13.89 64.56 -46.45
CA PRO A 820 -13.16 65.78 -46.05
C PRO A 820 -12.31 65.58 -44.79
N SER A 821 -10.99 65.50 -44.94
CA SER A 821 -10.04 65.17 -43.87
C SER A 821 -8.72 65.92 -44.01
N GLU A 822 -7.87 65.82 -42.99
CA GLU A 822 -6.65 66.60 -42.87
C GLU A 822 -5.41 65.71 -42.73
N LEU A 823 -4.39 65.97 -43.55
CA LEU A 823 -3.04 65.47 -43.37
C LEU A 823 -2.16 66.61 -42.87
N ILE A 824 -1.47 66.43 -41.76
CA ILE A 824 -0.52 67.39 -41.21
C ILE A 824 0.89 66.81 -41.37
N VAL A 825 1.81 67.61 -41.89
CA VAL A 825 3.21 67.25 -42.08
C VAL A 825 4.07 68.24 -41.30
N ASP A 826 4.72 67.76 -40.24
CA ASP A 826 5.52 68.66 -39.38
C ASP A 826 6.80 69.12 -40.09
N SER A 827 7.46 68.20 -40.82
CA SER A 827 8.62 68.53 -41.62
C SER A 827 8.46 68.11 -43.08
N ALA A 828 8.16 69.08 -43.94
CA ALA A 828 8.00 68.85 -45.37
C ALA A 828 9.28 68.30 -46.03
N ALA A 829 10.45 68.66 -45.51
CA ALA A 829 11.74 68.15 -45.96
C ALA A 829 11.94 66.64 -45.70
N LEU A 830 11.20 66.08 -44.75
CA LEU A 830 11.23 64.66 -44.38
C LEU A 830 9.99 63.88 -44.88
N PHE A 831 9.17 64.50 -45.72
CA PHE A 831 8.00 63.89 -46.35
C PHE A 831 8.35 63.39 -47.76
N GLY A 832 9.07 62.28 -47.82
CA GLY A 832 9.63 61.67 -49.03
C GLY A 832 11.15 61.89 -49.16
N THR A 833 11.71 61.44 -50.28
CA THR A 833 13.11 61.68 -50.66
C THR A 833 13.16 62.49 -51.95
N ASN A 834 14.23 63.26 -52.15
CA ASN A 834 14.35 64.24 -53.26
C ASN A 834 13.25 65.31 -53.22
N VAL A 835 12.86 65.78 -52.02
CA VAL A 835 11.88 66.85 -51.83
C VAL A 835 12.30 68.11 -52.61
N GLY A 836 11.35 68.70 -53.33
CA GLY A 836 11.56 69.87 -54.20
C GLY A 836 12.03 69.53 -55.61
N LEU A 837 12.35 68.27 -55.91
CA LEU A 837 12.85 67.81 -57.22
C LEU A 837 11.80 66.97 -57.96
N SER A 838 11.96 66.82 -59.28
CA SER A 838 11.08 66.00 -60.12
C SER A 838 11.32 64.49 -59.96
N THR A 839 12.41 64.09 -59.30
CA THR A 839 12.76 62.71 -58.97
C THR A 839 12.26 62.28 -57.59
N TYR A 840 11.24 62.98 -57.07
CA TYR A 840 10.62 62.70 -55.78
C TYR A 840 10.13 61.25 -55.67
N THR A 841 10.39 60.62 -54.53
CA THR A 841 9.74 59.37 -54.14
C THR A 841 9.28 59.48 -52.69
N GLY A 842 8.03 59.14 -52.41
CA GLY A 842 7.45 59.24 -51.07
C GLY A 842 6.01 58.73 -51.07
N PRO A 843 5.23 59.05 -50.02
CA PRO A 843 3.88 58.56 -49.86
C PRO A 843 2.96 58.97 -51.01
N LEU A 844 2.08 58.05 -51.44
CA LEU A 844 1.05 58.31 -52.44
C LEU A 844 -0.22 58.81 -51.77
N LEU A 845 -0.70 60.00 -52.17
CA LEU A 845 -1.95 60.60 -51.72
C LEU A 845 -3.08 60.23 -52.69
N GLU A 846 -4.05 59.45 -52.24
CA GLU A 846 -5.12 58.88 -53.05
C GLU A 846 -6.48 59.50 -52.70
N ASN A 847 -7.35 59.67 -53.70
CA ASN A 847 -8.71 60.21 -53.52
C ASN A 847 -8.81 61.64 -52.94
N PHE A 848 -7.74 62.42 -52.99
CA PHE A 848 -7.77 63.82 -52.53
C PHE A 848 -8.80 64.65 -53.30
N GLY A 849 -9.74 65.29 -52.59
CA GLY A 849 -10.90 65.97 -53.15
C GLY A 849 -11.23 67.30 -52.46
N ILE A 850 -12.37 67.89 -52.84
CA ILE A 850 -12.84 69.15 -52.23
C ILE A 850 -13.17 68.91 -50.75
N GLY A 851 -12.60 69.74 -49.88
CA GLY A 851 -12.77 69.65 -48.43
C GLY A 851 -11.61 68.96 -47.72
N ASP A 852 -10.76 68.23 -48.44
CA ASP A 852 -9.51 67.70 -47.90
C ASP A 852 -8.45 68.81 -47.80
N GLN A 853 -7.57 68.67 -46.81
CA GLN A 853 -6.54 69.64 -46.49
C GLN A 853 -5.21 68.95 -46.20
N ILE A 854 -4.12 69.58 -46.61
CA ILE A 854 -2.76 69.18 -46.25
C ILE A 854 -2.06 70.39 -45.63
N ASP A 855 -1.77 70.32 -44.33
CA ASP A 855 -1.08 71.36 -43.57
C ASP A 855 0.42 71.06 -43.50
N LEU A 856 1.25 72.01 -43.93
CA LEU A 856 2.72 71.89 -43.96
C LEU A 856 3.32 72.84 -42.91
N ARG A 857 3.59 72.34 -41.70
CA ARG A 857 3.90 73.19 -40.53
C ARG A 857 5.25 73.91 -40.61
N ASP A 858 6.21 73.42 -41.39
CA ASP A 858 7.50 74.08 -41.59
C ASP A 858 7.57 74.95 -42.87
N VAL A 859 6.43 75.15 -43.56
CA VAL A 859 6.35 75.96 -44.78
C VAL A 859 5.51 77.21 -44.52
N VAL A 860 6.11 78.38 -44.70
CA VAL A 860 5.41 79.67 -44.58
C VAL A 860 4.61 79.93 -45.87
N PRO A 861 3.30 80.27 -45.82
CA PRO A 861 2.43 80.39 -47.01
C PRO A 861 2.79 81.58 -47.92
N THR A 862 3.40 82.63 -47.36
CA THR A 862 3.73 83.85 -48.11
C THR A 862 4.86 83.58 -49.11
N GLY A 863 4.61 83.84 -50.41
CA GLY A 863 5.60 83.64 -51.47
C GLY A 863 5.74 82.20 -51.96
N VAL A 864 4.86 81.30 -51.51
CA VAL A 864 4.76 79.92 -52.02
C VAL A 864 4.22 79.91 -53.45
N THR A 865 4.83 79.09 -54.28
CA THR A 865 4.40 78.77 -55.64
C THR A 865 4.13 77.28 -55.75
N LEU A 866 3.03 76.93 -56.42
CA LEU A 866 2.58 75.56 -56.61
C LEU A 866 2.75 75.17 -58.08
N ASN A 867 3.53 74.12 -58.34
CA ASN A 867 3.73 73.57 -59.68
C ASN A 867 3.25 72.12 -59.73
N TYR A 868 2.04 71.92 -60.26
CA TYR A 868 1.44 70.60 -60.39
C TYR A 868 1.65 70.01 -61.78
N ALA A 869 2.24 68.81 -61.83
CA ALA A 869 2.46 68.04 -63.03
C ALA A 869 1.44 66.90 -63.15
N ALA A 870 0.34 67.13 -63.86
CA ALA A 870 -0.76 66.16 -64.00
C ALA A 870 -0.33 64.79 -64.59
N ALA A 871 0.75 64.74 -65.38
CA ALA A 871 1.26 63.49 -65.94
C ALA A 871 1.92 62.57 -64.91
N THR A 872 2.48 63.12 -63.84
CA THR A 872 3.20 62.39 -62.80
C THR A 872 2.50 62.44 -61.44
N GLY A 873 1.51 63.31 -61.27
CA GLY A 873 0.80 63.51 -60.00
C GLY A 873 1.60 64.34 -58.99
N LEU A 874 2.79 64.80 -59.35
CA LEU A 874 3.66 65.57 -58.45
C LEU A 874 3.19 67.02 -58.36
N LEU A 875 2.94 67.48 -57.13
CA LEU A 875 2.84 68.89 -56.78
C LEU A 875 4.15 69.32 -56.12
N GLN A 876 4.97 70.07 -56.85
CA GLN A 876 6.19 70.68 -56.31
C GLN A 876 5.85 72.05 -55.72
N ILE A 877 6.28 72.28 -54.49
CA ILE A 877 5.98 73.49 -53.72
C ILE A 877 7.30 74.21 -53.49
N ALA A 878 7.39 75.46 -53.94
CA ALA A 878 8.60 76.26 -53.83
C ALA A 878 8.34 77.59 -53.12
N SER A 879 9.26 78.00 -52.25
CA SER A 879 9.27 79.31 -51.59
C SER A 879 10.51 80.08 -52.01
N GLY A 880 10.32 81.29 -52.56
CA GLY A 880 11.43 82.11 -53.07
C GLY A 880 12.25 81.44 -54.19
N GLY A 881 11.66 80.48 -54.93
CA GLY A 881 12.32 79.71 -55.98
C GLY A 881 13.03 78.43 -55.55
N THR A 882 13.11 78.15 -54.24
CA THR A 882 13.66 76.89 -53.69
C THR A 882 12.54 75.90 -53.42
N GLY A 883 12.68 74.64 -53.85
CA GLY A 883 11.72 73.59 -53.53
C GLY A 883 11.75 73.25 -52.04
N VAL A 884 10.60 73.45 -51.36
CA VAL A 884 10.46 73.27 -49.91
C VAL A 884 9.59 72.08 -49.52
N ALA A 885 8.70 71.65 -50.43
CA ALA A 885 7.89 70.45 -50.25
C ALA A 885 7.58 69.79 -51.59
N THR A 886 7.21 68.50 -51.59
CA THR A 886 6.67 67.81 -52.75
C THR A 886 5.65 66.78 -52.31
N LEU A 887 4.48 66.79 -52.96
CA LEU A 887 3.38 65.89 -52.67
C LEU A 887 3.09 65.06 -53.92
N LEU A 888 2.93 63.75 -53.78
CA LEU A 888 2.62 62.83 -54.87
C LEU A 888 1.16 62.39 -54.78
N PHE A 889 0.35 62.76 -55.77
CA PHE A 889 -1.06 62.41 -55.82
C PHE A 889 -1.36 61.32 -56.85
N GLN A 890 -2.42 60.55 -56.61
CA GLN A 890 -2.97 59.61 -57.58
C GLN A 890 -3.54 60.36 -58.79
N ASN A 891 -2.93 60.16 -59.96
CA ASN A 891 -3.27 60.90 -61.19
C ASN A 891 -4.77 60.85 -61.57
N SER A 892 -5.48 59.77 -61.21
CA SER A 892 -6.88 59.56 -61.58
C SER A 892 -7.90 60.33 -60.74
N THR A 893 -7.51 60.95 -59.61
CA THR A 893 -8.48 61.48 -58.62
C THR A 893 -8.63 63.01 -58.60
N LEU A 894 -7.71 63.75 -59.22
CA LEU A 894 -7.64 65.22 -59.08
C LEU A 894 -8.39 66.04 -60.14
N GLY A 895 -8.82 65.43 -61.25
CA GLY A 895 -9.57 66.13 -62.32
C GLY A 895 -8.85 67.38 -62.87
N SER A 896 -9.58 68.49 -63.05
CA SER A 896 -9.06 69.80 -63.50
C SER A 896 -8.83 70.81 -62.34
N GLY A 897 -8.79 70.34 -61.09
CA GLY A 897 -8.73 71.21 -59.91
C GLY A 897 -7.44 72.01 -59.82
N SER A 898 -7.53 73.30 -59.49
CA SER A 898 -6.37 74.14 -59.18
C SER A 898 -6.04 74.04 -57.69
N PHE A 899 -4.85 73.57 -57.34
CA PHE A 899 -4.37 73.65 -55.96
C PHE A 899 -4.27 75.10 -55.51
N GLN A 900 -4.67 75.36 -54.27
CA GLN A 900 -4.54 76.65 -53.60
C GLN A 900 -3.68 76.48 -52.35
N VAL A 901 -2.88 77.51 -52.06
CA VAL A 901 -2.20 77.67 -50.77
C VAL A 901 -2.93 78.75 -49.98
N ALA A 902 -3.25 78.44 -48.73
CA ALA A 902 -3.78 79.37 -47.74
C ALA A 902 -2.88 79.39 -46.49
N ASP A 903 -3.11 80.37 -45.62
CA ASP A 903 -2.59 80.36 -44.26
C ASP A 903 -3.55 79.54 -43.38
N ASP A 904 -3.02 78.63 -42.57
CA ASP A 904 -3.78 77.80 -41.61
C ASP A 904 -4.31 78.61 -40.41
N GLY A 905 -3.89 79.87 -40.26
CA GLY A 905 -4.18 80.73 -39.12
C GLY A 905 -3.10 80.72 -38.04
N SER A 906 -2.08 79.87 -38.19
CA SER A 906 -0.89 79.77 -37.34
C SER A 906 0.39 80.17 -38.10
N GLY A 907 0.28 80.57 -39.37
CA GLY A 907 1.40 80.96 -40.22
C GLY A 907 2.02 79.82 -41.02
N HIS A 908 1.34 78.67 -41.11
CA HIS A 908 1.74 77.50 -41.90
C HIS A 908 0.97 77.42 -43.22
N ALA A 909 1.52 76.70 -44.19
CA ALA A 909 0.95 76.57 -45.52
C ALA A 909 -0.07 75.43 -45.59
N LEU A 910 -1.32 75.80 -45.82
CA LEU A 910 -2.44 74.87 -45.99
C LEU A 910 -2.75 74.67 -47.48
N ILE A 911 -2.55 73.45 -47.98
CA ILE A 911 -2.80 73.06 -49.37
C ILE A 911 -4.19 72.42 -49.50
N LYS A 912 -4.97 72.90 -50.45
CA LYS A 912 -6.34 72.40 -50.74
C LYS A 912 -6.70 72.55 -52.21
N LEU A 913 -7.79 71.90 -52.63
CA LEU A 913 -8.40 72.18 -53.94
C LEU A 913 -9.27 73.44 -53.87
N GLY A 914 -9.19 74.25 -54.93
CA GLY A 914 -9.91 75.51 -55.09
C GLY A 914 -11.36 75.43 -55.52
#